data_AF-A0A8J4BMI8-F1
#
_entry.id   AF-A0A8J4BMI8-F1
#
_cell.length_a   1.000
_cell.length_b   1.000
_cell.length_c   1.000
_cell.angle_alpha   90.00
_cell.angle_beta   90.00
_cell.angle_gamma   90.00
#
_symmetry.space_group_name_H-M   'P 1'
#
loop_
_entity.id
_entity.type
_entity.pdbx_description
1 polymer ?
#
loop_
_entity_poly.entity_id
_entity_poly.type
_entity_poly.pdbx_seq_one_letter_code
_entity_poly.pdbx_strand_id
1 'polypeptide(L)'
;MAPANCHSWWTFELLPYTWQRRFQRFLLSLLLLVATSMLALDGASVATPPSSVPQSPPSRTLTSPLLLRPPLLQPKGASVATPPSPVPQSPPSRTLTSPLLLRPPLLQPKIAASVISIYIQGKLQYRTTKPIGRWLLTSINGSSSSYTLPNQPVDVQSGQEIPPGRAVSLTCFLPNASTTTCSNITNARIKQIAMPAQITNNNTLRVLVMVVHLNKSLECKSQGGANVTQVYNAFLGPNGHADFFRSCSYGMMVFGRNDLLVVPTEIPCSIEILVNCNVEAIANAATFQMLAAGIQVTSYSHSVYILPDNLASCGWSGLADIPGTKTWFLPDTSGIFSKGVLMQEILHNFGLFHGWKDGVEYNDYSTAMGRGNSCPSAPELWRLGWATPLVQLNSTSFPMATYKNFTLPATYLGPGGVMIKIQPDWLGELYTKNMYLALRVKMAGDRDLNEELNGKLSIHEINKSMDNRFLVDGDPKISFIAALDPGSSVPYFNYKLHLLVGAFDSKNSTIIVTLCRFVTGLNECTANTLPMPPSSWSPPPSPPNPPSLMPPSPPSPPFKPKPLTPLPPLTPRKSPLPPSPPPRPPRPSPPPRPPAPPPSPAPRTPRRPTTVGSNLALGKVAYVSNLQNIFSASNAVDGNLLTLSYSGGYDDPASWLSVDLGRVWDISRILVWPDQDCCWYNIENMEVHVGLQNISSVDDTYAIRDNQLVWKQNGNTPGNPDSPADPFVINLQPAVMGRWVTVRNFNAVQYVYLVIAEIEVYGNTRKSPLPPSPPPRPPRPSPSPQPPSPPPSPAPRPPRPTTVGNLALGKVAYVSSLEDRFTASNAVDGNLLTSSSSGGPGDPASWLSVDLGGVWDISRILVWPYQDCCWYNNENMEVHVGLQNISSVDDTYAIRDNQLVWKQNGNTPGNPDSPADPFVINLQPAVMGRWVTVRNFNGIPYVYLVIAEIEVYGNTRKSPLPPSHHPHPV
;
A
#
# COMPACT_ATOMS: atom_id res chain seq x y z
N MET A 1 -4.34 39.24 56.48
CA MET A 1 -4.78 37.95 57.07
C MET A 1 -4.02 36.83 56.36
N ALA A 2 -3.79 35.70 57.01
CA ALA A 2 -2.86 34.62 56.59
C ALA A 2 -3.40 33.25 57.07
N PRO A 3 -2.74 32.10 56.80
CA PRO A 3 -1.61 31.76 55.91
C PRO A 3 -2.07 30.80 54.77
N ALA A 4 -1.28 30.03 53.99
CA ALA A 4 0.13 29.58 53.98
C ALA A 4 0.59 29.41 52.50
N ASN A 5 1.79 29.82 52.04
CA ASN A 5 3.18 29.37 52.29
C ASN A 5 3.52 28.01 51.62
N CYS A 6 4.65 27.82 50.90
CA CYS A 6 5.62 28.79 50.33
C CYS A 6 6.47 28.14 49.18
N HIS A 7 7.47 28.88 48.67
CA HIS A 7 8.26 28.61 47.45
C HIS A 7 9.41 27.59 47.55
N SER A 8 9.83 27.16 46.35
CA SER A 8 11.21 26.83 45.89
C SER A 8 11.88 25.50 46.30
N TRP A 9 12.67 24.98 45.36
CA TRP A 9 13.44 23.73 45.43
C TRP A 9 14.94 24.03 45.29
N TRP A 10 15.80 23.26 45.98
CA TRP A 10 17.16 22.89 45.54
C TRP A 10 17.62 21.63 46.31
N THR A 11 18.46 20.81 45.65
CA THR A 11 19.32 19.72 46.19
C THR A 11 18.73 18.67 47.17
N PHE A 12 18.92 17.38 46.85
CA PHE A 12 19.25 16.36 47.87
C PHE A 12 20.03 15.18 47.28
N GLU A 13 20.91 14.57 48.08
CA GLU A 13 21.77 13.45 47.70
C GLU A 13 21.31 12.09 48.26
N LEU A 14 21.73 11.03 47.55
CA LEU A 14 21.97 9.63 47.95
C LEU A 14 21.62 9.14 49.38
N LEU A 15 20.83 8.06 49.46
CA LEU A 15 20.84 7.07 50.56
C LEU A 15 20.69 5.61 49.99
N PRO A 16 21.06 4.54 50.74
CA PRO A 16 21.98 3.55 50.15
C PRO A 16 21.46 2.13 49.79
N TYR A 17 22.29 1.46 48.99
CA TYR A 17 22.18 0.14 48.32
C TYR A 17 21.81 -1.13 49.14
N THR A 18 21.54 -1.06 50.43
CA THR A 18 21.54 -2.25 51.31
C THR A 18 20.23 -3.06 51.32
N TRP A 19 19.09 -2.48 50.93
CA TRP A 19 17.78 -3.14 51.00
C TRP A 19 17.47 -4.08 49.81
N GLN A 20 17.81 -3.71 48.58
CA GLN A 20 17.49 -4.51 47.37
C GLN A 20 18.04 -5.95 47.45
N ARG A 21 19.27 -6.13 47.97
CA ARG A 21 19.92 -7.45 48.08
C ARG A 21 19.23 -8.41 49.05
N ARG A 22 18.40 -7.93 49.99
CA ARG A 22 17.58 -8.81 50.84
C ARG A 22 16.31 -9.27 50.13
N PHE A 23 15.67 -8.39 49.34
CA PHE A 23 14.44 -8.72 48.62
C PHE A 23 14.68 -9.72 47.47
N GLN A 24 15.75 -9.52 46.69
CA GLN A 24 16.12 -10.44 45.60
C GLN A 24 16.44 -11.86 46.08
N ARG A 25 17.08 -12.01 47.26
CA ARG A 25 17.38 -13.33 47.83
C ARG A 25 16.12 -14.09 48.26
N PHE A 26 15.09 -13.39 48.73
CA PHE A 26 13.82 -14.02 49.12
C PHE A 26 13.06 -14.58 47.91
N LEU A 27 13.01 -13.82 46.80
CA LEU A 27 12.42 -14.26 45.53
C LEU A 27 13.16 -15.47 44.93
N LEU A 28 14.49 -15.50 44.99
CA LEU A 28 15.28 -16.60 44.41
C LEU A 28 15.05 -17.93 45.15
N SER A 29 14.90 -17.90 46.48
CA SER A 29 14.54 -19.09 47.27
C SER A 29 13.13 -19.61 46.99
N LEU A 30 12.18 -18.74 46.64
CA LEU A 30 10.82 -19.14 46.30
C LEU A 30 10.74 -19.84 44.95
N LEU A 31 11.50 -19.36 43.95
CA LEU A 31 11.59 -19.96 42.61
C LEU A 31 12.23 -21.35 42.62
N LEU A 32 13.27 -21.57 43.43
CA LEU A 32 13.91 -22.90 43.54
C LEU A 32 12.99 -23.99 44.10
N LEU A 33 12.03 -23.65 44.97
CA LEU A 33 11.10 -24.62 45.55
C LEU A 33 10.06 -25.15 44.54
N VAL A 34 9.72 -24.35 43.53
CA VAL A 34 8.74 -24.72 42.51
C VAL A 34 9.38 -25.64 41.45
N ALA A 35 10.63 -25.37 41.08
CA ALA A 35 11.35 -26.13 40.06
C ALA A 35 11.59 -27.61 40.42
N THR A 36 11.71 -27.95 41.71
CA THR A 36 11.98 -29.32 42.17
C THR A 36 10.76 -30.26 42.17
N SER A 37 9.59 -29.80 41.73
CA SER A 37 8.32 -30.55 41.83
C SER A 37 7.80 -31.14 40.51
N MET A 38 8.54 -31.03 39.40
CA MET A 38 8.08 -31.46 38.06
C MET A 38 9.04 -32.34 37.24
N LEU A 39 10.02 -33.00 37.89
CA LEU A 39 10.91 -33.96 37.22
C LEU A 39 11.02 -35.28 38.01
N ALA A 40 10.05 -36.17 37.79
CA ALA A 40 10.13 -37.58 38.18
C ALA A 40 9.25 -38.46 37.27
N LEU A 41 9.78 -39.65 36.91
CA LEU A 41 9.11 -40.77 36.20
C LEU A 41 8.92 -40.67 34.67
N ASP A 42 9.99 -41.01 33.94
CA ASP A 42 9.92 -41.71 32.64
C ASP A 42 9.75 -43.24 32.84
N GLY A 43 9.25 -44.00 31.85
CA GLY A 43 9.43 -45.47 31.89
C GLY A 43 8.58 -46.41 31.00
N ALA A 44 9.00 -46.60 29.74
CA ALA A 44 8.86 -47.85 28.95
C ALA A 44 7.45 -48.38 28.53
N SER A 45 7.43 -49.54 27.85
CA SER A 45 6.37 -49.96 26.90
C SER A 45 6.26 -51.50 26.72
N VAL A 46 5.29 -51.94 25.90
CA VAL A 46 5.04 -53.29 25.30
C VAL A 46 4.26 -54.32 26.15
N ALA A 47 3.17 -54.85 25.56
CA ALA A 47 2.65 -56.26 25.60
C ALA A 47 1.11 -56.39 25.67
N THR A 48 0.58 -57.46 25.04
CA THR A 48 -0.84 -57.91 25.00
C THR A 48 -0.88 -59.43 24.76
N PRO A 49 -1.99 -60.18 24.99
CA PRO A 49 -3.15 -60.00 25.87
C PRO A 49 -3.22 -61.15 26.92
N PRO A 50 -4.36 -61.47 27.58
CA PRO A 50 -5.31 -62.44 26.99
C PRO A 50 -6.80 -62.17 27.31
N SER A 51 -7.67 -63.16 27.01
CA SER A 51 -9.14 -63.06 26.94
C SER A 51 -9.91 -63.51 28.20
N SER A 52 -11.19 -63.09 28.33
CA SER A 52 -12.27 -63.94 28.88
C SER A 52 -13.69 -63.42 28.56
N VAL A 53 -14.59 -64.37 28.27
CA VAL A 53 -16.03 -64.35 27.89
C VAL A 53 -16.52 -65.81 28.15
N PRO A 54 -17.79 -66.17 28.50
CA PRO A 54 -19.08 -65.46 28.43
C PRO A 54 -19.96 -65.54 29.72
N GLN A 55 -21.22 -65.06 29.67
CA GLN A 55 -22.44 -65.91 29.84
C GLN A 55 -23.77 -65.11 29.72
N SER A 56 -24.88 -65.82 29.48
CA SER A 56 -26.28 -65.35 29.29
C SER A 56 -27.26 -66.55 29.32
N PRO A 57 -28.61 -66.44 29.23
CA PRO A 57 -29.46 -65.23 29.18
C PRO A 57 -30.30 -65.02 30.47
N PRO A 58 -31.59 -65.41 30.69
CA PRO A 58 -32.57 -66.14 29.88
C PRO A 58 -33.68 -65.23 29.26
N SER A 59 -34.96 -65.65 29.25
CA SER A 59 -36.03 -65.18 28.35
C SER A 59 -37.44 -65.16 28.97
N ARG A 60 -38.40 -64.43 28.33
CA ARG A 60 -39.82 -64.83 28.15
C ARG A 60 -40.50 -64.07 26.99
N THR A 61 -41.72 -64.47 26.61
CA THR A 61 -42.22 -64.44 25.21
C THR A 61 -43.74 -64.13 25.07
N LEU A 62 -44.23 -64.13 23.80
CA LEU A 62 -45.64 -64.11 23.31
C LEU A 62 -46.23 -62.69 23.04
N THR A 63 -47.05 -62.42 22.01
CA THR A 63 -47.71 -63.27 20.98
C THR A 63 -48.02 -62.50 19.67
N SER A 64 -48.29 -63.20 18.56
CA SER A 64 -48.84 -62.65 17.29
C SER A 64 -50.04 -63.48 16.78
N PRO A 65 -50.92 -62.89 15.93
CA PRO A 65 -51.30 -63.47 14.62
C PRO A 65 -51.08 -62.45 13.46
N LEU A 66 -50.69 -62.79 12.22
CA LEU A 66 -51.33 -63.59 11.13
C LEU A 66 -52.58 -62.88 10.54
N LEU A 67 -52.81 -62.69 9.22
CA LEU A 67 -52.20 -63.11 7.91
C LEU A 67 -52.30 -61.92 6.89
N LEU A 68 -52.10 -61.94 5.55
CA LEU A 68 -51.92 -62.95 4.48
C LEU A 68 -50.99 -62.37 3.35
N ARG A 69 -51.22 -62.62 2.04
CA ARG A 69 -50.42 -62.12 0.89
C ARG A 69 -51.18 -62.07 -0.46
N PRO A 70 -50.63 -61.40 -1.52
CA PRO A 70 -51.30 -61.16 -2.82
C PRO A 70 -50.71 -61.88 -4.04
N PRO A 71 -51.41 -61.87 -5.20
CA PRO A 71 -50.88 -62.13 -6.55
C PRO A 71 -50.51 -60.83 -7.32
N LEU A 72 -50.42 -60.88 -8.65
CA LEU A 72 -50.02 -59.84 -9.62
C LEU A 72 -51.09 -59.64 -10.73
N LEU A 73 -51.00 -58.58 -11.58
CA LEU A 73 -50.86 -58.67 -13.06
C LEU A 73 -50.99 -57.33 -13.85
N GLN A 74 -50.36 -57.30 -15.04
CA GLN A 74 -50.56 -56.41 -16.23
C GLN A 74 -51.13 -57.29 -17.40
N PRO A 75 -51.62 -56.83 -18.60
CA PRO A 75 -51.00 -55.80 -19.49
C PRO A 75 -51.87 -55.10 -20.61
N LYS A 76 -51.19 -54.44 -21.59
CA LYS A 76 -51.55 -54.14 -23.03
C LYS A 76 -52.59 -53.04 -23.44
N GLY A 77 -52.11 -52.02 -24.21
CA GLY A 77 -52.17 -52.06 -25.70
C GLY A 77 -52.88 -50.95 -26.55
N ALA A 78 -52.16 -50.40 -27.55
CA ALA A 78 -52.63 -49.82 -28.87
C ALA A 78 -53.45 -48.48 -28.92
N SER A 79 -53.47 -47.64 -29.99
CA SER A 79 -52.63 -47.40 -31.21
C SER A 79 -53.10 -46.12 -32.00
N VAL A 80 -52.52 -45.81 -33.19
CA VAL A 80 -52.97 -44.87 -34.29
C VAL A 80 -52.65 -43.35 -34.09
N ALA A 81 -52.12 -42.54 -35.04
CA ALA A 81 -51.40 -42.74 -36.34
C ALA A 81 -50.60 -41.46 -36.80
N THR A 82 -49.92 -41.52 -37.97
CA THR A 82 -48.99 -40.54 -38.62
C THR A 82 -49.63 -39.92 -39.93
N PRO A 83 -48.98 -39.32 -40.98
CA PRO A 83 -47.56 -38.96 -41.35
C PRO A 83 -47.44 -37.47 -41.88
N PRO A 84 -46.52 -36.99 -42.79
CA PRO A 84 -45.35 -37.56 -43.51
C PRO A 84 -44.03 -36.71 -43.57
N SER A 85 -43.03 -37.20 -44.33
CA SER A 85 -41.64 -36.65 -44.52
C SER A 85 -41.39 -36.07 -45.94
N PRO A 86 -40.15 -35.62 -46.30
CA PRO A 86 -39.25 -36.52 -47.08
C PRO A 86 -37.70 -36.37 -46.95
N VAL A 87 -37.02 -37.52 -46.84
CA VAL A 87 -35.78 -38.05 -47.49
C VAL A 87 -35.02 -37.12 -48.48
N PRO A 88 -33.66 -36.95 -48.38
CA PRO A 88 -32.60 -37.89 -48.90
C PRO A 88 -31.26 -37.92 -48.06
N GLN A 89 -30.16 -38.67 -48.31
CA GLN A 89 -29.77 -39.93 -49.03
C GLN A 89 -28.37 -40.44 -48.53
N SER A 90 -27.74 -41.48 -49.14
CA SER A 90 -26.42 -42.08 -48.76
C SER A 90 -25.65 -42.67 -49.97
N PRO A 91 -24.31 -42.88 -49.93
CA PRO A 91 -23.73 -44.25 -50.09
C PRO A 91 -22.34 -44.45 -49.38
N PRO A 92 -21.54 -45.54 -49.61
CA PRO A 92 -21.75 -46.92 -49.15
C PRO A 92 -20.51 -47.57 -48.44
N SER A 93 -20.66 -48.79 -47.90
CA SER A 93 -19.61 -49.53 -47.13
C SER A 93 -18.79 -50.57 -47.92
N ARG A 94 -17.61 -50.95 -47.39
CA ARG A 94 -16.84 -52.19 -47.71
C ARG A 94 -16.21 -52.81 -46.44
N THR A 95 -15.66 -54.03 -46.56
CA THR A 95 -15.56 -55.04 -45.46
C THR A 95 -14.22 -55.80 -45.39
N LEU A 96 -14.05 -56.65 -44.33
CA LEU A 96 -13.02 -57.70 -44.09
C LEU A 96 -11.70 -57.19 -43.43
N THR A 97 -10.99 -57.87 -42.51
CA THR A 97 -11.21 -59.14 -41.75
C THR A 97 -10.26 -59.29 -40.53
N SER A 98 -10.76 -59.77 -39.37
CA SER A 98 -10.10 -60.67 -38.37
C SER A 98 -8.79 -60.26 -37.62
N PRO A 99 -8.40 -60.93 -36.49
CA PRO A 99 -9.21 -61.53 -35.40
C PRO A 99 -8.67 -61.32 -33.94
N LEU A 100 -9.53 -61.62 -32.96
CA LEU A 100 -9.29 -62.21 -31.61
C LEU A 100 -8.40 -61.55 -30.51
N LEU A 101 -9.09 -61.33 -29.37
CA LEU A 101 -8.71 -61.59 -27.95
C LEU A 101 -8.15 -60.50 -27.00
N LEU A 102 -8.55 -60.70 -25.73
CA LEU A 102 -8.12 -60.08 -24.45
C LEU A 102 -8.37 -58.57 -24.25
N ARG A 103 -9.35 -58.25 -23.39
CA ARG A 103 -9.52 -56.95 -22.73
C ARG A 103 -9.36 -57.10 -21.20
N PRO A 104 -8.64 -56.19 -20.52
CA PRO A 104 -8.62 -56.09 -19.04
C PRO A 104 -9.96 -55.55 -18.48
N PRO A 105 -10.19 -55.62 -17.15
CA PRO A 105 -11.53 -55.41 -16.57
C PRO A 105 -12.03 -53.95 -16.61
N LEU A 106 -13.35 -53.82 -16.45
CA LEU A 106 -14.08 -52.55 -16.43
C LEU A 106 -13.71 -51.70 -15.21
N LEU A 107 -13.17 -50.50 -15.44
CA LEU A 107 -13.38 -49.40 -14.49
C LEU A 107 -14.84 -48.96 -14.60
N GLN A 108 -15.52 -48.83 -13.46
CA GLN A 108 -16.80 -48.14 -13.39
C GLN A 108 -16.59 -46.65 -13.67
N PRO A 109 -17.44 -45.99 -14.47
CA PRO A 109 -17.37 -44.54 -14.63
C PRO A 109 -17.72 -43.87 -13.30
N LYS A 110 -16.84 -43.00 -12.79
CA LYS A 110 -17.20 -42.09 -11.70
C LYS A 110 -18.41 -41.26 -12.16
N ILE A 111 -19.47 -41.24 -11.36
CA ILE A 111 -20.63 -40.39 -11.61
C ILE A 111 -20.16 -38.93 -11.53
N ALA A 112 -20.19 -38.23 -12.66
CA ALA A 112 -19.89 -36.80 -12.70
C ALA A 112 -21.00 -36.05 -11.95
N ALA A 113 -20.62 -35.20 -10.99
CA ALA A 113 -21.56 -34.34 -10.29
C ALA A 113 -22.21 -33.36 -11.30
N SER A 114 -23.54 -33.35 -11.35
CA SER A 114 -24.32 -32.55 -12.29
C SER A 114 -24.33 -31.07 -11.88
N VAL A 115 -23.34 -30.32 -12.37
CA VAL A 115 -23.24 -28.85 -12.24
C VAL A 115 -24.45 -28.20 -12.90
N ILE A 116 -25.10 -27.28 -12.19
CA ILE A 116 -26.32 -26.59 -12.64
C ILE A 116 -25.96 -25.16 -13.05
N SER A 117 -26.26 -24.77 -14.29
CA SER A 117 -26.14 -23.38 -14.72
C SER A 117 -27.44 -22.61 -14.48
N ILE A 118 -27.34 -21.44 -13.83
CA ILE A 118 -28.45 -20.51 -13.62
C ILE A 118 -28.09 -19.13 -14.17
N TYR A 119 -29.09 -18.37 -14.59
CA TYR A 119 -28.93 -16.98 -15.03
C TYR A 119 -29.43 -16.04 -13.94
N ILE A 120 -28.58 -15.12 -13.49
CA ILE A 120 -28.83 -14.23 -12.36
C ILE A 120 -28.79 -12.78 -12.86
N GLN A 121 -29.71 -11.95 -12.37
CA GLN A 121 -29.63 -10.49 -12.48
C GLN A 121 -29.68 -9.89 -11.07
N GLY A 122 -28.73 -9.03 -10.74
CA GLY A 122 -28.58 -8.49 -9.39
C GLY A 122 -27.73 -7.24 -9.32
N LYS A 123 -27.57 -6.69 -8.11
CA LYS A 123 -26.56 -5.67 -7.80
C LYS A 123 -25.27 -6.37 -7.38
N LEU A 124 -24.16 -6.07 -8.05
CA LEU A 124 -22.84 -6.55 -7.67
C LEU A 124 -22.38 -5.80 -6.41
N GLN A 125 -21.80 -6.51 -5.46
CA GLN A 125 -21.31 -5.99 -4.18
C GLN A 125 -19.97 -6.65 -3.84
N TYR A 126 -19.15 -5.96 -3.05
CA TYR A 126 -17.91 -6.49 -2.49
C TYR A 126 -17.98 -6.44 -0.96
N ARG A 127 -17.59 -7.50 -0.25
CA ARG A 127 -17.68 -7.60 1.21
C ARG A 127 -16.30 -7.74 1.83
N THR A 128 -16.00 -6.91 2.83
CA THR A 128 -14.65 -6.65 3.39
C THR A 128 -14.04 -7.78 4.26
N THR A 129 -14.28 -9.04 3.91
CA THR A 129 -13.72 -10.19 4.66
C THR A 129 -12.21 -10.27 4.52
N LYS A 130 -11.48 -10.50 5.61
CA LYS A 130 -10.05 -10.86 5.56
C LYS A 130 -9.87 -12.39 5.49
N PRO A 131 -8.80 -12.90 4.85
CA PRO A 131 -7.76 -12.16 4.12
C PRO A 131 -8.19 -11.70 2.72
N ILE A 132 -9.26 -12.28 2.14
CA ILE A 132 -9.74 -11.96 0.79
C ILE A 132 -11.22 -11.57 0.85
N GLY A 133 -11.54 -10.36 0.38
CA GLY A 133 -12.92 -9.86 0.32
C GLY A 133 -13.74 -10.60 -0.74
N ARG A 134 -15.02 -10.84 -0.43
CA ARG A 134 -15.91 -11.69 -1.27
C ARG A 134 -16.75 -10.84 -2.22
N TRP A 135 -16.92 -11.34 -3.44
CA TRP A 135 -17.86 -10.78 -4.43
C TRP A 135 -19.22 -11.43 -4.27
N LEU A 136 -20.28 -10.61 -4.24
CA LEU A 136 -21.66 -11.07 -4.18
C LEU A 136 -22.53 -10.43 -5.27
N LEU A 137 -23.52 -11.18 -5.76
CA LEU A 137 -24.58 -10.68 -6.62
C LEU A 137 -25.93 -10.88 -5.90
N THR A 138 -26.49 -9.79 -5.38
CA THR A 138 -27.78 -9.83 -4.69
C THR A 138 -28.92 -9.61 -5.68
N SER A 139 -29.86 -10.56 -5.73
CA SER A 139 -30.98 -10.57 -6.67
C SER A 139 -31.82 -9.29 -6.59
N ILE A 140 -32.20 -8.73 -7.75
CA ILE A 140 -33.13 -7.58 -7.82
C ILE A 140 -34.60 -8.03 -7.73
N ASN A 141 -34.89 -9.31 -7.96
CA ASN A 141 -36.26 -9.84 -8.12
C ASN A 141 -36.97 -10.15 -6.79
N GLY A 142 -36.79 -9.33 -5.76
CA GLY A 142 -37.57 -9.37 -4.52
C GLY A 142 -37.25 -10.50 -3.52
N SER A 143 -36.48 -11.52 -3.89
CA SER A 143 -35.88 -12.44 -2.90
C SER A 143 -34.56 -11.86 -2.38
N SER A 144 -34.33 -11.89 -1.07
CA SER A 144 -33.12 -11.37 -0.40
C SER A 144 -31.83 -12.18 -0.69
N SER A 145 -31.86 -13.00 -1.74
CA SER A 145 -30.86 -14.02 -2.07
C SER A 145 -29.58 -13.38 -2.64
N SER A 146 -28.52 -13.39 -1.85
CA SER A 146 -27.16 -13.05 -2.27
C SER A 146 -26.44 -14.30 -2.77
N TYR A 147 -25.92 -14.26 -4.01
CA TYR A 147 -25.07 -15.31 -4.57
C TYR A 147 -23.59 -14.95 -4.40
N THR A 148 -22.78 -15.87 -3.88
CA THR A 148 -21.32 -15.67 -3.75
C THR A 148 -20.65 -16.01 -5.09
N LEU A 149 -19.82 -15.10 -5.60
CA LEU A 149 -19.10 -15.25 -6.85
C LEU A 149 -17.63 -15.66 -6.58
N PRO A 150 -16.98 -16.43 -7.48
CA PRO A 150 -15.62 -16.91 -7.25
C PRO A 150 -14.55 -15.82 -7.47
N ASN A 151 -14.88 -14.77 -8.24
CA ASN A 151 -14.00 -13.68 -8.62
C ASN A 151 -14.81 -12.42 -8.99
N GLN A 152 -14.12 -11.32 -9.26
CA GLN A 152 -14.74 -10.11 -9.81
C GLN A 152 -15.25 -10.38 -11.23
N PRO A 153 -16.53 -10.12 -11.54
CA PRO A 153 -17.04 -10.30 -12.91
C PRO A 153 -16.36 -9.32 -13.87
N VAL A 154 -15.88 -9.81 -15.01
CA VAL A 154 -15.40 -8.97 -16.13
C VAL A 154 -16.53 -8.75 -17.12
N ASP A 155 -16.81 -7.50 -17.50
CA ASP A 155 -17.82 -7.19 -18.50
C ASP A 155 -17.37 -7.69 -19.87
N VAL A 156 -18.10 -8.67 -20.41
CA VAL A 156 -17.72 -9.40 -21.61
C VAL A 156 -18.00 -8.63 -22.92
N GLN A 157 -18.21 -7.30 -22.84
CA GLN A 157 -18.27 -6.37 -23.98
C GLN A 157 -17.04 -5.46 -24.02
N SER A 158 -16.65 -4.91 -22.85
CA SER A 158 -15.54 -3.98 -22.70
C SER A 158 -14.22 -4.64 -22.32
N GLY A 159 -14.26 -5.87 -21.80
CA GLY A 159 -13.09 -6.58 -21.27
C GLY A 159 -12.57 -6.00 -19.94
N GLN A 160 -13.32 -5.10 -19.30
CA GLN A 160 -12.96 -4.48 -18.03
C GLN A 160 -13.68 -5.13 -16.85
N GLU A 161 -13.02 -5.16 -15.70
CA GLU A 161 -13.61 -5.60 -14.44
C GLU A 161 -14.83 -4.74 -14.09
N ILE A 162 -15.95 -5.38 -13.72
CA ILE A 162 -17.14 -4.67 -13.27
C ILE A 162 -16.92 -4.27 -11.81
N PRO A 163 -16.94 -2.97 -11.46
CA PRO A 163 -16.77 -2.53 -10.09
C PRO A 163 -18.07 -2.73 -9.27
N PRO A 164 -17.99 -2.76 -7.94
CA PRO A 164 -19.15 -3.00 -7.09
C PRO A 164 -20.16 -1.85 -7.17
N GLY A 165 -21.42 -2.14 -6.88
CA GLY A 165 -22.55 -1.23 -6.96
C GLY A 165 -23.33 -1.30 -8.27
N ARG A 166 -22.72 -1.84 -9.34
CA ARG A 166 -23.32 -1.97 -10.67
C ARG A 166 -24.43 -3.02 -10.70
N ALA A 167 -25.47 -2.77 -11.50
CA ALA A 167 -26.42 -3.80 -11.89
C ALA A 167 -25.74 -4.73 -12.92
N VAL A 168 -25.73 -6.03 -12.66
CA VAL A 168 -25.04 -7.04 -13.47
C VAL A 168 -25.98 -8.19 -13.79
N SER A 169 -25.88 -8.72 -15.01
CA SER A 169 -26.39 -10.05 -15.32
C SER A 169 -25.27 -11.00 -15.70
N LEU A 170 -25.27 -12.22 -15.15
CA LEU A 170 -24.29 -13.26 -15.45
C LEU A 170 -24.92 -14.66 -15.44
N THR A 171 -24.23 -15.62 -16.03
CA THR A 171 -24.47 -17.06 -15.83
C THR A 171 -23.60 -17.53 -14.66
N CYS A 172 -24.20 -18.16 -13.67
CA CYS A 172 -23.54 -18.76 -12.51
C CYS A 172 -23.66 -20.29 -12.60
N PHE A 173 -22.57 -20.99 -12.29
CA PHE A 173 -22.54 -22.46 -12.21
C PHE A 173 -22.54 -22.88 -10.74
N LEU A 174 -23.53 -23.66 -10.32
CA LEU A 174 -23.70 -24.15 -8.96
C LEU A 174 -23.33 -25.64 -8.86
N PRO A 175 -22.63 -26.08 -7.80
CA PRO A 175 -22.41 -27.51 -7.53
C PRO A 175 -23.70 -28.31 -7.32
N ASN A 176 -24.76 -27.69 -6.79
CA ASN A 176 -26.09 -28.26 -6.63
C ASN A 176 -27.17 -27.16 -6.42
N ALA A 177 -28.45 -27.51 -6.56
CA ALA A 177 -29.57 -26.58 -6.53
C ALA A 177 -29.81 -25.89 -5.17
N SER A 178 -29.22 -26.41 -4.08
CA SER A 178 -29.34 -25.86 -2.72
C SER A 178 -28.20 -24.91 -2.33
N THR A 179 -27.21 -24.69 -3.20
CA THR A 179 -26.10 -23.76 -2.95
C THR A 179 -26.32 -22.39 -3.59
N THR A 180 -25.84 -21.33 -2.95
CA THR A 180 -25.79 -19.96 -3.52
C THR A 180 -24.36 -19.54 -3.90
N THR A 181 -23.39 -20.44 -3.81
CA THR A 181 -21.98 -20.19 -4.17
C THR A 181 -21.70 -20.69 -5.59
N CYS A 182 -21.37 -19.76 -6.48
CA CYS A 182 -21.00 -20.05 -7.86
C CYS A 182 -19.58 -20.65 -7.92
N SER A 183 -19.43 -21.86 -8.46
CA SER A 183 -18.11 -22.46 -8.74
C SER A 183 -17.43 -21.84 -9.97
N ASN A 184 -18.21 -21.25 -10.88
CA ASN A 184 -17.72 -20.46 -12.02
C ASN A 184 -18.79 -19.42 -12.42
N ILE A 185 -18.38 -18.36 -13.11
CA ILE A 185 -19.28 -17.36 -13.73
C ILE A 185 -18.88 -17.08 -15.19
N THR A 186 -19.88 -16.88 -16.05
CA THR A 186 -19.68 -16.47 -17.45
C THR A 186 -20.74 -15.45 -17.89
N ASN A 187 -20.61 -14.89 -19.10
CA ASN A 187 -21.58 -13.98 -19.70
C ASN A 187 -21.90 -12.71 -18.87
N ALA A 188 -20.98 -12.27 -18.01
CA ALA A 188 -21.18 -11.08 -17.19
C ALA A 188 -21.29 -9.82 -18.06
N ARG A 189 -22.37 -9.07 -17.86
CA ARG A 189 -22.70 -7.83 -18.58
C ARG A 189 -23.16 -6.77 -17.59
N ILE A 190 -22.67 -5.55 -17.74
CA ILE A 190 -23.26 -4.39 -17.06
C ILE A 190 -24.66 -4.13 -17.62
N LYS A 191 -25.68 -4.16 -16.75
CA LYS A 191 -27.00 -3.58 -17.03
C LYS A 191 -26.91 -2.07 -16.84
N GLN A 192 -27.68 -1.33 -17.64
CA GLN A 192 -27.50 0.11 -17.86
C GLN A 192 -27.40 0.92 -16.56
N ILE A 193 -26.53 1.95 -16.59
CA ILE A 193 -25.95 2.62 -15.41
C ILE A 193 -26.99 2.95 -14.33
N ALA A 194 -26.99 2.14 -13.27
CA ALA A 194 -27.38 2.64 -11.95
C ALA A 194 -26.33 3.69 -11.55
N MET A 195 -26.75 4.94 -11.36
CA MET A 195 -25.87 5.96 -10.79
C MET A 195 -25.46 5.53 -9.38
N PRO A 196 -24.22 5.77 -8.95
CA PRO A 196 -23.90 5.83 -7.53
C PRO A 196 -24.89 6.79 -6.87
N ALA A 197 -25.50 6.37 -5.76
CA ALA A 197 -26.47 7.19 -5.06
C ALA A 197 -25.75 8.38 -4.44
N GLN A 198 -25.72 9.51 -5.17
CA GLN A 198 -25.40 10.82 -4.60
C GLN A 198 -26.28 10.98 -3.36
N ILE A 199 -25.65 11.21 -2.20
CA ILE A 199 -26.35 11.41 -0.93
C ILE A 199 -27.05 12.76 -1.02
N THR A 200 -28.28 12.75 -1.55
CA THR A 200 -29.13 13.92 -1.59
C THR A 200 -29.45 14.36 -0.17
N ASN A 201 -29.47 15.67 0.04
CA ASN A 201 -29.58 16.30 1.36
C ASN A 201 -30.73 15.72 2.20
N ASN A 202 -30.46 15.46 3.48
CA ASN A 202 -31.40 15.00 4.51
C ASN A 202 -31.81 13.51 4.44
N ASN A 203 -30.87 12.62 4.10
CA ASN A 203 -31.09 11.17 4.17
C ASN A 203 -31.17 10.68 5.63
N THR A 204 -32.41 10.58 6.13
CA THR A 204 -32.70 9.93 7.42
C THR A 204 -32.66 8.41 7.25
N LEU A 205 -31.70 7.75 7.90
CA LEU A 205 -31.55 6.30 7.87
C LEU A 205 -32.55 5.66 8.83
N ARG A 206 -33.49 4.88 8.26
CA ARG A 206 -34.31 3.91 9.00
C ARG A 206 -33.48 2.64 9.13
N VAL A 207 -33.15 2.21 10.35
CA VAL A 207 -32.17 1.12 10.58
C VAL A 207 -32.77 0.04 11.47
N LEU A 208 -32.76 -1.20 10.99
CA LEU A 208 -33.11 -2.37 11.78
C LEU A 208 -31.84 -2.98 12.36
N VAL A 209 -31.76 -3.07 13.68
CA VAL A 209 -30.63 -3.65 14.42
C VAL A 209 -31.07 -4.96 15.05
N MET A 210 -30.64 -6.07 14.44
CA MET A 210 -30.93 -7.43 14.88
C MET A 210 -29.80 -7.92 15.79
N VAL A 211 -30.12 -8.06 17.08
CA VAL A 211 -29.22 -8.63 18.08
C VAL A 211 -29.36 -10.15 18.07
N VAL A 212 -28.38 -10.84 17.49
CA VAL A 212 -28.52 -12.26 17.16
C VAL A 212 -28.18 -13.12 18.37
N HIS A 213 -29.11 -14.01 18.73
CA HIS A 213 -28.91 -15.07 19.72
C HIS A 213 -29.06 -16.42 19.02
N LEU A 214 -28.21 -17.40 19.34
CA LEU A 214 -28.37 -18.75 18.79
C LEU A 214 -29.18 -19.58 19.78
N ASN A 215 -30.33 -20.10 19.36
CA ASN A 215 -31.06 -21.07 20.16
C ASN A 215 -30.52 -22.50 19.94
N LYS A 216 -30.69 -23.37 20.94
CA LYS A 216 -30.09 -24.70 20.96
C LYS A 216 -30.68 -25.58 19.85
N SER A 217 -29.83 -26.11 18.98
CA SER A 217 -30.20 -27.07 17.94
C SER A 217 -29.72 -28.49 18.28
N LEU A 218 -29.84 -29.41 17.30
CA LEU A 218 -29.19 -30.72 17.35
C LEU A 218 -27.68 -30.64 17.06
N GLU A 219 -27.24 -29.56 16.41
CA GLU A 219 -25.86 -29.37 15.95
C GLU A 219 -24.99 -28.65 16.99
N CYS A 220 -25.55 -27.64 17.66
CA CYS A 220 -24.80 -26.86 18.64
C CYS A 220 -25.66 -26.28 19.79
N LYS A 221 -24.98 -25.97 20.89
CA LYS A 221 -25.56 -25.34 22.08
C LYS A 221 -25.99 -23.91 21.76
N SER A 222 -26.96 -23.41 22.51
CA SER A 222 -27.36 -22.00 22.46
C SER A 222 -26.20 -21.08 22.82
N GLN A 223 -26.09 -19.94 22.13
CA GLN A 223 -25.14 -18.87 22.44
C GLN A 223 -25.86 -17.56 22.73
N GLY A 224 -25.28 -16.80 23.66
CA GLY A 224 -25.70 -15.42 23.95
C GLY A 224 -25.44 -14.47 22.78
N GLY A 225 -25.79 -13.22 23.00
CA GLY A 225 -25.45 -12.09 22.15
C GLY A 225 -25.56 -10.81 22.98
N ALA A 226 -25.06 -9.69 22.45
CA ALA A 226 -24.99 -8.41 23.15
C ALA A 226 -26.31 -8.03 23.87
N ASN A 227 -26.22 -7.33 25.00
CA ASN A 227 -27.42 -6.88 25.70
C ASN A 227 -28.19 -5.85 24.85
N VAL A 228 -29.43 -6.17 24.45
CA VAL A 228 -30.30 -5.31 23.62
C VAL A 228 -30.42 -3.87 24.13
N THR A 229 -30.46 -3.68 25.46
CA THR A 229 -30.55 -2.33 26.07
C THR A 229 -29.22 -1.58 25.98
N GLN A 230 -28.08 -2.27 26.12
CA GLN A 230 -26.76 -1.66 25.88
C GLN A 230 -26.59 -1.26 24.42
N VAL A 231 -27.01 -2.11 23.47
CA VAL A 231 -27.01 -1.81 22.02
C VAL A 231 -27.89 -0.60 21.71
N TYR A 232 -29.11 -0.56 22.24
CA TYR A 232 -30.02 0.58 22.09
C TYR A 232 -29.39 1.88 22.62
N ASN A 233 -28.77 1.83 23.81
CA ASN A 233 -28.09 2.98 24.39
C ASN A 233 -26.83 3.39 23.62
N ALA A 234 -26.12 2.45 22.97
CA ALA A 234 -24.97 2.76 22.12
C ALA A 234 -25.39 3.54 20.85
N PHE A 235 -26.56 3.21 20.27
CA PHE A 235 -27.09 3.96 19.13
C PHE A 235 -27.71 5.31 19.53
N LEU A 236 -28.61 5.31 20.52
CA LEU A 236 -29.54 6.42 20.77
C LEU A 236 -29.29 7.16 22.09
N GLY A 237 -28.41 6.67 22.96
CA GLY A 237 -27.99 7.36 24.18
C GLY A 237 -27.20 8.64 23.90
N PRO A 238 -26.95 9.50 24.91
CA PRO A 238 -26.26 10.78 24.72
C PRO A 238 -24.81 10.56 24.25
N ASN A 239 -24.42 11.17 23.12
CA ASN A 239 -23.12 10.96 22.46
C ASN A 239 -22.96 9.55 21.83
N GLY A 240 -24.04 8.79 21.69
CA GLY A 240 -24.08 7.53 20.97
C GLY A 240 -23.92 7.71 19.46
N HIS A 241 -24.00 6.61 18.73
CA HIS A 241 -23.71 6.55 17.29
C HIS A 241 -24.56 7.53 16.46
N ALA A 242 -25.85 7.69 16.79
CA ALA A 242 -26.72 8.63 16.09
C ALA A 242 -26.24 10.10 16.20
N ASP A 243 -25.66 10.49 17.33
CA ASP A 243 -25.11 11.85 17.53
C ASP A 243 -23.73 11.99 16.84
N PHE A 244 -22.89 10.95 16.89
CA PHE A 244 -21.59 10.93 16.22
C PHE A 244 -21.72 11.11 14.70
N PHE A 245 -22.58 10.31 14.05
CA PHE A 245 -22.84 10.45 12.60
C PHE A 245 -23.50 11.77 12.25
N ARG A 246 -24.46 12.24 13.06
CA ARG A 246 -25.09 13.55 12.85
C ARG A 246 -24.06 14.67 12.91
N SER A 247 -23.07 14.58 13.81
CA SER A 247 -22.02 15.59 13.91
C SER A 247 -21.00 15.51 12.77
N CYS A 248 -20.56 14.32 12.37
CA CYS A 248 -19.56 14.17 11.29
C CYS A 248 -20.13 14.43 9.89
N SER A 249 -21.45 14.31 9.70
CA SER A 249 -22.15 14.61 8.45
C SER A 249 -22.79 15.99 8.40
N TYR A 250 -22.61 16.82 9.45
CA TYR A 250 -23.27 18.12 9.59
C TYR A 250 -24.81 18.04 9.48
N GLY A 251 -25.39 16.90 9.85
CA GLY A 251 -26.81 16.60 9.74
C GLY A 251 -27.28 16.05 8.39
N MET A 252 -26.39 15.76 7.43
CA MET A 252 -26.77 15.18 6.14
C MET A 252 -27.03 13.67 6.19
N MET A 253 -26.47 12.97 7.18
CA MET A 253 -26.78 11.59 7.53
C MET A 253 -27.25 11.52 8.99
N VAL A 254 -28.50 11.11 9.20
CA VAL A 254 -29.12 11.08 10.53
C VAL A 254 -29.78 9.73 10.72
N PHE A 255 -29.47 9.03 11.81
CA PHE A 255 -30.24 7.85 12.22
C PHE A 255 -31.60 8.33 12.74
N GLY A 256 -32.69 7.85 12.14
CA GLY A 256 -34.03 8.25 12.53
C GLY A 256 -34.32 7.76 13.95
N ARG A 257 -34.27 8.65 14.96
CA ARG A 257 -34.39 8.26 16.38
C ARG A 257 -35.72 7.56 16.73
N ASN A 258 -36.75 7.71 15.90
CA ASN A 258 -38.06 7.05 16.02
C ASN A 258 -38.24 5.86 15.03
N ASP A 259 -37.31 5.70 14.07
CA ASP A 259 -37.32 4.69 13.00
C ASP A 259 -36.20 3.66 13.12
N LEU A 260 -35.35 3.79 14.15
CA LEU A 260 -34.32 2.84 14.52
C LEU A 260 -34.93 1.82 15.49
N LEU A 261 -35.00 0.57 15.05
CA LEU A 261 -35.52 -0.53 15.85
C LEU A 261 -34.37 -1.47 16.26
N VAL A 262 -34.17 -1.67 17.56
CA VAL A 262 -33.25 -2.69 18.09
C VAL A 262 -34.09 -3.84 18.65
N VAL A 263 -33.83 -5.06 18.18
CA VAL A 263 -34.63 -6.26 18.52
C VAL A 263 -33.76 -7.48 18.81
N PRO A 264 -34.09 -8.29 19.83
CA PRO A 264 -33.53 -9.63 19.97
C PRO A 264 -34.01 -10.52 18.82
N THR A 265 -33.10 -11.30 18.26
CA THR A 265 -33.34 -12.14 17.07
C THR A 265 -32.79 -13.54 17.33
N GLU A 266 -33.65 -14.44 17.81
CA GLU A 266 -33.28 -15.86 17.99
C GLU A 266 -33.25 -16.60 16.66
N ILE A 267 -32.11 -17.18 16.30
CA ILE A 267 -31.96 -18.03 15.11
C ILE A 267 -31.48 -19.45 15.50
N PRO A 268 -31.78 -20.49 14.70
CA PRO A 268 -31.24 -21.82 14.92
C PRO A 268 -29.71 -21.84 14.90
N CYS A 269 -29.08 -22.41 15.92
CA CYS A 269 -27.64 -22.68 15.90
C CYS A 269 -27.30 -23.71 14.80
N SER A 270 -26.29 -23.43 13.97
CA SER A 270 -25.73 -24.40 13.03
C SER A 270 -24.20 -24.37 13.02
N ILE A 271 -23.57 -25.45 12.54
CA ILE A 271 -22.10 -25.53 12.43
C ILE A 271 -21.55 -24.44 11.49
N GLU A 272 -22.26 -24.11 10.41
CA GLU A 272 -21.84 -23.02 9.50
C GLU A 272 -21.79 -21.65 10.18
N ILE A 273 -22.74 -21.37 11.07
CA ILE A 273 -22.77 -20.12 11.82
C ILE A 273 -21.66 -20.13 12.87
N LEU A 274 -21.59 -21.19 13.68
CA LEU A 274 -20.69 -21.28 14.84
C LEU A 274 -19.19 -21.35 14.48
N VAL A 275 -18.85 -22.15 13.45
CA VAL A 275 -17.45 -22.47 13.12
C VAL A 275 -16.93 -21.62 11.96
N ASN A 276 -17.76 -21.37 10.93
CA ASN A 276 -17.33 -20.66 9.72
C ASN A 276 -17.70 -19.17 9.71
N CYS A 277 -18.30 -18.65 10.79
CA CYS A 277 -18.87 -17.30 10.89
C CYS A 277 -19.69 -16.91 9.64
N ASN A 278 -20.61 -17.79 9.20
CA ASN A 278 -21.40 -17.57 7.98
C ASN A 278 -22.43 -16.45 8.14
N VAL A 279 -21.97 -15.20 7.97
CA VAL A 279 -22.75 -13.96 8.04
C VAL A 279 -23.99 -13.93 7.13
N GLU A 280 -23.98 -14.65 6.01
CA GLU A 280 -25.14 -14.71 5.11
C GLU A 280 -26.18 -15.73 5.60
N ALA A 281 -25.78 -16.84 6.22
CA ALA A 281 -26.71 -17.72 6.94
C ALA A 281 -27.36 -16.99 8.13
N ILE A 282 -26.57 -16.23 8.90
CA ILE A 282 -27.06 -15.35 9.98
C ILE A 282 -28.09 -14.35 9.43
N ALA A 283 -27.74 -13.61 8.37
CA ALA A 283 -28.61 -12.58 7.81
C ALA A 283 -29.93 -13.15 7.25
N ASN A 284 -29.89 -14.30 6.58
CA ASN A 284 -31.09 -14.95 6.05
C ASN A 284 -31.98 -15.51 7.16
N ALA A 285 -31.41 -16.18 8.17
CA ALA A 285 -32.17 -16.70 9.31
C ALA A 285 -32.80 -15.56 10.14
N ALA A 286 -32.06 -14.48 10.38
CA ALA A 286 -32.56 -13.29 11.05
C ALA A 286 -33.69 -12.63 10.25
N THR A 287 -33.55 -12.48 8.93
CA THR A 287 -34.59 -11.93 8.04
C THR A 287 -35.88 -12.76 8.08
N PHE A 288 -35.77 -14.10 8.10
CA PHE A 288 -36.91 -14.99 8.23
C PHE A 288 -37.65 -14.81 9.57
N GLN A 289 -36.92 -14.68 10.68
CA GLN A 289 -37.50 -14.46 12.00
C GLN A 289 -38.16 -13.08 12.14
N MET A 290 -37.56 -12.04 11.55
CA MET A 290 -38.18 -10.72 11.48
C MET A 290 -39.49 -10.74 10.70
N LEU A 291 -39.53 -11.43 9.55
CA LEU A 291 -40.76 -11.62 8.78
C LEU A 291 -41.83 -12.40 9.56
N ALA A 292 -41.45 -13.44 10.30
CA ALA A 292 -42.35 -14.19 11.18
C ALA A 292 -42.88 -13.33 12.35
N ALA A 293 -42.09 -12.38 12.85
CA ALA A 293 -42.50 -11.37 13.83
C ALA A 293 -43.29 -10.19 13.21
N GLY A 294 -43.62 -10.23 11.92
CA GLY A 294 -44.33 -9.17 11.19
C GLY A 294 -43.48 -7.96 10.79
N ILE A 295 -42.17 -7.98 11.07
CA ILE A 295 -41.23 -6.91 10.78
C ILE A 295 -40.73 -7.05 9.34
N GLN A 296 -41.24 -6.19 8.45
CA GLN A 296 -40.79 -6.12 7.06
C GLN A 296 -39.40 -5.47 6.96
N VAL A 297 -38.35 -6.29 6.93
CA VAL A 297 -36.94 -5.86 6.84
C VAL A 297 -36.70 -4.90 5.67
N THR A 298 -37.36 -5.13 4.53
CA THR A 298 -37.30 -4.29 3.32
C THR A 298 -37.90 -2.89 3.47
N SER A 299 -38.60 -2.60 4.58
CA SER A 299 -39.08 -1.24 4.90
C SER A 299 -38.01 -0.36 5.56
N TYR A 300 -36.90 -0.96 6.02
CA TYR A 300 -35.75 -0.25 6.56
C TYR A 300 -34.72 0.02 5.46
N SER A 301 -34.01 1.14 5.57
CA SER A 301 -32.97 1.51 4.62
C SER A 301 -31.71 0.64 4.78
N HIS A 302 -31.41 0.23 6.02
CA HIS A 302 -30.20 -0.52 6.40
C HIS A 302 -30.53 -1.58 7.45
N SER A 303 -29.79 -2.68 7.42
CA SER A 303 -29.89 -3.82 8.34
C SER A 303 -28.54 -4.09 8.99
N VAL A 304 -28.49 -3.95 10.32
CA VAL A 304 -27.33 -4.23 11.16
C VAL A 304 -27.56 -5.54 11.90
N TYR A 305 -26.59 -6.45 11.84
CA TYR A 305 -26.60 -7.74 12.54
C TYR A 305 -25.49 -7.75 13.58
N ILE A 306 -25.84 -7.86 14.86
CA ILE A 306 -24.85 -7.99 15.94
C ILE A 306 -24.70 -9.46 16.24
N LEU A 307 -23.48 -9.96 16.14
CA LEU A 307 -23.17 -11.39 16.21
C LEU A 307 -23.38 -11.97 17.63
N PRO A 308 -23.63 -13.28 17.72
CA PRO A 308 -23.60 -14.02 18.99
C PRO A 308 -22.23 -13.94 19.70
N ASP A 309 -22.27 -14.10 21.02
CA ASP A 309 -21.07 -14.20 21.85
C ASP A 309 -20.36 -15.55 21.63
N ASN A 310 -19.03 -15.53 21.51
CA ASN A 310 -18.18 -16.73 21.37
C ASN A 310 -18.39 -17.54 20.06
N LEU A 311 -18.70 -16.87 18.94
CA LEU A 311 -18.42 -17.46 17.63
C LEU A 311 -16.91 -17.76 17.49
N ALA A 312 -16.54 -18.73 16.65
CA ALA A 312 -15.16 -18.87 16.21
C ALA A 312 -14.71 -17.56 15.54
N SER A 313 -13.51 -17.06 15.88
CA SER A 313 -13.09 -15.68 15.56
C SER A 313 -13.24 -15.36 14.07
N CYS A 314 -14.15 -14.45 13.75
CA CYS A 314 -14.51 -14.10 12.38
C CYS A 314 -13.38 -13.41 11.60
N GLY A 315 -12.30 -12.97 12.28
CA GLY A 315 -11.15 -12.28 11.69
C GLY A 315 -11.33 -10.77 11.51
N TRP A 316 -12.42 -10.20 12.02
CA TRP A 316 -12.79 -8.79 11.91
C TRP A 316 -13.72 -8.37 13.06
N SER A 317 -13.70 -7.07 13.42
CA SER A 317 -14.59 -6.49 14.44
C SER A 317 -15.92 -5.97 13.86
N GLY A 318 -15.89 -5.54 12.60
CA GLY A 318 -17.05 -5.20 11.80
C GLY A 318 -16.88 -5.68 10.35
N LEU A 319 -17.98 -5.80 9.60
CA LEU A 319 -18.00 -6.22 8.21
C LEU A 319 -19.17 -5.57 7.47
N ALA A 320 -18.99 -5.18 6.21
CA ALA A 320 -20.03 -4.53 5.42
C ALA A 320 -20.02 -4.90 3.94
N ASP A 321 -21.18 -4.70 3.30
CA ASP A 321 -21.31 -4.68 1.85
C ASP A 321 -20.89 -3.30 1.28
N ILE A 322 -19.94 -3.28 0.35
CA ILE A 322 -19.54 -2.11 -0.46
C ILE A 322 -20.12 -2.20 -1.87
N PRO A 323 -20.85 -1.15 -2.34
CA PRO A 323 -21.87 -0.45 -1.56
C PRO A 323 -23.07 -1.40 -1.32
N GLY A 324 -23.90 -1.10 -0.32
CA GLY A 324 -24.92 -2.05 0.14
C GLY A 324 -25.87 -1.46 1.15
N THR A 325 -26.47 -2.33 1.95
CA THR A 325 -27.37 -1.97 3.06
C THR A 325 -27.28 -2.93 4.24
N LYS A 326 -26.38 -3.94 4.18
CA LYS A 326 -26.13 -4.93 5.22
C LYS A 326 -24.79 -4.65 5.90
N THR A 327 -24.76 -4.76 7.23
CA THR A 327 -23.58 -4.59 8.07
C THR A 327 -23.61 -5.57 9.25
N TRP A 328 -22.45 -6.13 9.64
CA TRP A 328 -22.30 -7.06 10.76
C TRP A 328 -21.25 -6.53 11.77
N PHE A 329 -21.44 -6.79 13.05
CA PHE A 329 -20.49 -6.42 14.12
C PHE A 329 -20.31 -7.53 15.15
N LEU A 330 -19.10 -7.63 15.73
CA LEU A 330 -18.91 -8.35 16.99
C LEU A 330 -19.74 -7.69 18.13
N PRO A 331 -20.22 -8.46 19.12
CA PRO A 331 -21.03 -7.97 20.23
C PRO A 331 -20.27 -7.13 21.28
N ASP A 332 -18.98 -6.87 21.06
CA ASP A 332 -18.04 -6.34 22.05
C ASP A 332 -17.55 -4.89 21.77
N THR A 333 -16.58 -4.44 22.57
CA THR A 333 -15.98 -3.11 22.52
C THR A 333 -15.08 -2.86 21.31
N SER A 334 -14.66 -3.89 20.58
CA SER A 334 -14.00 -3.77 19.28
C SER A 334 -15.03 -3.58 18.16
N GLY A 335 -16.16 -4.28 18.24
CA GLY A 335 -17.27 -4.24 17.29
C GLY A 335 -18.29 -3.14 17.59
N ILE A 336 -19.51 -3.54 17.97
CA ILE A 336 -20.70 -2.67 17.99
C ILE A 336 -20.57 -1.41 18.87
N PHE A 337 -19.76 -1.44 19.92
CA PHE A 337 -19.57 -0.29 20.81
C PHE A 337 -18.43 0.66 20.37
N SER A 338 -17.63 0.28 19.35
CA SER A 338 -16.59 1.12 18.76
C SER A 338 -17.19 2.11 17.76
N LYS A 339 -17.00 3.41 18.00
CA LYS A 339 -17.48 4.48 17.10
C LYS A 339 -16.83 4.44 15.73
N GLY A 340 -15.49 4.29 15.68
CA GLY A 340 -14.73 4.23 14.44
C GLY A 340 -15.17 3.05 13.57
N VAL A 341 -15.25 1.85 14.16
CA VAL A 341 -15.69 0.65 13.43
C VAL A 341 -17.14 0.77 12.97
N LEU A 342 -18.06 1.28 13.81
CA LEU A 342 -19.44 1.47 13.35
C LEU A 342 -19.55 2.50 12.21
N MET A 343 -18.74 3.55 12.23
CA MET A 343 -18.70 4.52 11.14
C MET A 343 -18.05 3.95 9.88
N GLN A 344 -16.96 3.18 9.99
CA GLN A 344 -16.35 2.47 8.87
C GLN A 344 -17.36 1.58 8.13
N GLU A 345 -18.00 0.66 8.84
CA GLU A 345 -18.84 -0.36 8.22
C GLU A 345 -20.16 0.21 7.66
N ILE A 346 -20.74 1.24 8.28
CA ILE A 346 -21.89 1.93 7.68
C ILE A 346 -21.46 2.75 6.47
N LEU A 347 -20.30 3.42 6.47
CA LEU A 347 -19.82 4.20 5.32
C LEU A 347 -19.39 3.32 4.14
N HIS A 348 -18.99 2.08 4.38
CA HIS A 348 -18.84 1.06 3.34
C HIS A 348 -20.14 0.84 2.54
N ASN A 349 -21.31 0.84 3.18
CA ASN A 349 -22.60 0.75 2.47
C ASN A 349 -22.81 1.92 1.47
N PHE A 350 -22.18 3.08 1.69
CA PHE A 350 -22.21 4.25 0.79
C PHE A 350 -21.06 4.31 -0.22
N GLY A 351 -20.20 3.29 -0.29
CA GLY A 351 -19.14 3.20 -1.30
C GLY A 351 -17.83 3.89 -0.92
N LEU A 352 -17.58 4.14 0.37
CA LEU A 352 -16.22 4.37 0.86
C LEU A 352 -15.46 3.04 1.03
N PHE A 353 -14.14 3.14 1.02
CA PHE A 353 -13.18 2.05 1.18
C PHE A 353 -12.24 2.39 2.33
N HIS A 354 -11.40 1.45 2.75
CA HIS A 354 -10.49 1.66 3.88
C HIS A 354 -9.52 2.83 3.61
N GLY A 355 -9.16 3.56 4.65
CA GLY A 355 -8.11 4.59 4.63
C GLY A 355 -6.72 3.96 4.66
N TRP A 356 -5.78 4.55 3.93
CA TRP A 356 -4.42 4.05 3.76
C TRP A 356 -3.41 5.00 4.40
N LYS A 357 -2.24 4.47 4.76
CA LYS A 357 -1.08 5.30 5.09
C LYS A 357 0.19 4.54 4.72
N ASP A 358 1.12 5.22 4.05
CA ASP A 358 2.42 4.66 3.67
C ASP A 358 2.31 3.34 2.87
N GLY A 359 1.27 3.22 2.03
CA GLY A 359 0.96 2.00 1.26
C GLY A 359 0.21 0.91 2.03
N VAL A 360 -0.02 1.07 3.34
CA VAL A 360 -0.65 0.08 4.21
C VAL A 360 -2.13 0.40 4.47
N GLU A 361 -2.99 -0.60 4.31
CA GLU A 361 -4.44 -0.51 4.58
C GLU A 361 -4.74 -0.35 6.09
N TYR A 362 -5.81 0.38 6.41
CA TYR A 362 -6.24 0.72 7.78
C TYR A 362 -5.25 1.57 8.60
N ASN A 363 -4.06 1.87 8.07
CA ASN A 363 -3.00 2.55 8.84
C ASN A 363 -3.21 4.08 8.97
N ASP A 364 -4.34 4.59 8.46
CA ASP A 364 -4.81 5.96 8.71
C ASP A 364 -5.59 6.06 10.04
N TYR A 365 -4.99 6.67 11.05
CA TYR A 365 -5.63 6.93 12.34
C TYR A 365 -6.39 8.27 12.39
N SER A 366 -6.48 8.99 11.26
CA SER A 366 -7.17 10.29 11.13
C SER A 366 -8.63 10.21 10.65
N THR A 367 -9.13 9.00 10.38
CA THR A 367 -10.51 8.75 9.93
C THR A 367 -11.04 7.45 10.52
N ALA A 368 -12.37 7.40 10.70
CA ALA A 368 -13.11 6.15 10.89
C ALA A 368 -12.80 5.08 9.82
N MET A 369 -12.51 5.47 8.58
CA MET A 369 -12.24 4.51 7.49
C MET A 369 -10.92 3.72 7.66
N GLY A 370 -10.06 4.08 8.62
CA GLY A 370 -8.82 3.35 8.90
C GLY A 370 -8.83 2.75 10.31
N ARG A 371 -8.29 3.48 11.28
CA ARG A 371 -8.25 3.09 12.71
C ARG A 371 -8.58 4.24 13.67
N GLY A 372 -9.01 5.40 13.16
CA GLY A 372 -9.36 6.56 13.99
C GLY A 372 -10.78 6.47 14.57
N ASN A 373 -10.97 6.89 15.82
CA ASN A 373 -12.31 7.15 16.38
C ASN A 373 -12.75 8.60 16.08
N SER A 374 -12.78 8.97 14.80
CA SER A 374 -12.93 10.37 14.35
C SER A 374 -13.75 10.47 13.07
N CYS A 375 -14.15 11.69 12.69
CA CYS A 375 -14.91 11.91 11.46
C CYS A 375 -14.11 11.54 10.19
N PRO A 376 -14.80 11.35 9.05
CA PRO A 376 -14.13 11.03 7.78
C PRO A 376 -13.10 12.08 7.36
N SER A 377 -12.10 11.65 6.59
CA SER A 377 -11.05 12.55 6.06
C SER A 377 -11.63 13.56 5.05
N ALA A 378 -10.88 14.60 4.73
CA ALA A 378 -11.30 15.62 3.75
C ALA A 378 -11.77 15.04 2.39
N PRO A 379 -11.02 14.13 1.72
CA PRO A 379 -11.50 13.53 0.47
C PRO A 379 -12.71 12.60 0.67
N GLU A 380 -12.87 11.97 1.84
CA GLU A 380 -14.07 11.16 2.16
C GLU A 380 -15.30 12.04 2.35
N LEU A 381 -15.19 13.13 3.12
CA LEU A 381 -16.26 14.11 3.30
C LEU A 381 -16.70 14.73 1.96
N TRP A 382 -15.76 15.01 1.05
CA TRP A 382 -16.08 15.47 -0.30
C TRP A 382 -16.73 14.37 -1.16
N ARG A 383 -16.25 13.12 -1.09
CA ARG A 383 -16.82 11.98 -1.84
C ARG A 383 -18.22 11.59 -1.36
N LEU A 384 -18.53 11.80 -0.08
CA LEU A 384 -19.88 11.67 0.51
C LEU A 384 -20.79 12.89 0.24
N GLY A 385 -20.25 14.00 -0.26
CA GLY A 385 -20.96 15.26 -0.42
C GLY A 385 -21.20 16.03 0.90
N TRP A 386 -20.62 15.57 2.01
CA TRP A 386 -20.82 16.13 3.36
C TRP A 386 -20.05 17.42 3.62
N ALA A 387 -18.93 17.67 2.94
CA ALA A 387 -18.22 18.94 3.06
C ALA A 387 -17.63 19.38 1.72
N THR A 388 -17.44 20.69 1.57
CA THR A 388 -17.03 21.36 0.32
C THR A 388 -15.65 22.03 0.46
N PRO A 389 -14.86 22.08 -0.62
CA PRO A 389 -13.58 22.78 -0.61
C PRO A 389 -13.75 24.30 -0.62
N LEU A 390 -12.93 24.99 0.17
CA LEU A 390 -12.76 26.45 0.18
C LEU A 390 -12.29 26.96 -1.19
N VAL A 391 -11.43 26.18 -1.84
CA VAL A 391 -10.87 26.45 -3.16
C VAL A 391 -10.43 25.13 -3.81
N GLN A 392 -10.52 25.07 -5.15
CA GLN A 392 -9.89 24.02 -5.96
C GLN A 392 -8.72 24.63 -6.76
N LEU A 393 -7.52 24.14 -6.52
CA LEU A 393 -6.28 24.66 -7.09
C LEU A 393 -5.78 23.74 -8.22
N ASN A 394 -5.61 24.31 -9.41
CA ASN A 394 -5.07 23.66 -10.62
C ASN A 394 -4.22 24.67 -11.41
N SER A 395 -3.66 24.26 -12.55
CA SER A 395 -2.76 25.09 -13.37
C SER A 395 -3.34 26.44 -13.78
N THR A 396 -4.67 26.53 -13.88
CA THR A 396 -5.42 27.73 -14.31
C THR A 396 -5.78 28.62 -13.11
N SER A 397 -6.17 28.05 -11.96
CA SER A 397 -6.52 28.84 -10.76
C SER A 397 -5.33 29.18 -9.86
N PHE A 398 -4.21 28.47 -10.00
CA PHE A 398 -3.03 28.60 -9.15
C PHE A 398 -1.75 28.92 -9.95
N PRO A 399 -1.34 30.21 -10.01
CA PRO A 399 -0.15 30.63 -10.74
C PRO A 399 1.13 30.11 -10.06
N MET A 400 2.19 29.96 -10.86
CA MET A 400 3.53 29.60 -10.40
C MET A 400 4.25 30.77 -9.68
N ALA A 401 5.33 30.47 -8.96
CA ALA A 401 6.28 31.41 -8.35
C ALA A 401 5.70 32.41 -7.31
N THR A 402 4.42 32.26 -6.95
CA THR A 402 3.64 33.21 -6.16
C THR A 402 2.98 32.52 -4.98
N TYR A 403 3.15 33.04 -3.76
CA TYR A 403 2.39 32.56 -2.60
C TYR A 403 0.94 33.05 -2.63
N LYS A 404 -0.01 32.14 -2.37
CA LYS A 404 -1.40 32.46 -2.01
C LYS A 404 -1.70 31.99 -0.60
N ASN A 405 -2.39 32.84 0.17
CA ASN A 405 -2.78 32.57 1.55
C ASN A 405 -4.27 32.22 1.61
N PHE A 406 -4.63 31.23 2.43
CA PHE A 406 -5.99 30.74 2.63
C PHE A 406 -6.26 30.62 4.13
N THR A 407 -7.29 31.28 4.64
CA THR A 407 -7.73 31.07 6.03
C THR A 407 -8.64 29.85 6.03
N LEU A 408 -8.14 28.74 6.58
CA LEU A 408 -8.79 27.44 6.53
C LEU A 408 -9.48 27.14 7.87
N PRO A 409 -10.83 27.10 7.94
CA PRO A 409 -11.57 26.69 9.13
C PRO A 409 -11.41 25.19 9.41
N ALA A 410 -11.51 24.82 10.69
CA ALA A 410 -11.53 23.43 11.14
C ALA A 410 -12.78 22.70 10.64
N THR A 411 -12.63 21.42 10.29
CA THR A 411 -13.70 20.53 9.78
C THR A 411 -15.00 20.63 10.59
N TYR A 412 -14.90 20.53 11.92
CA TYR A 412 -16.06 20.48 12.81
C TYR A 412 -16.97 21.72 12.78
N LEU A 413 -16.53 22.84 12.21
CA LEU A 413 -17.31 24.09 12.15
C LEU A 413 -18.47 24.05 11.16
N GLY A 414 -18.42 23.20 10.12
CA GLY A 414 -19.52 23.05 9.17
C GLY A 414 -19.14 22.47 7.80
N PRO A 415 -20.12 22.26 6.91
CA PRO A 415 -19.90 21.64 5.59
C PRO A 415 -19.31 22.60 4.55
N GLY A 416 -19.25 23.91 4.84
CA GLY A 416 -18.85 24.96 3.90
C GLY A 416 -17.38 25.32 4.01
N GLY A 417 -16.57 25.00 2.99
CA GLY A 417 -15.22 25.56 2.83
C GLY A 417 -14.16 25.11 3.84
N VAL A 418 -14.23 23.85 4.32
CA VAL A 418 -13.34 23.31 5.38
C VAL A 418 -12.12 22.51 4.87
N MET A 419 -11.87 22.54 3.56
CA MET A 419 -10.71 21.86 2.95
C MET A 419 -10.17 22.63 1.74
N ILE A 420 -8.89 22.44 1.41
CA ILE A 420 -8.28 22.89 0.15
C ILE A 420 -8.08 21.65 -0.72
N LYS A 421 -8.66 21.64 -1.93
CA LYS A 421 -8.42 20.58 -2.92
C LYS A 421 -7.36 21.05 -3.92
N ILE A 422 -6.37 20.22 -4.19
CA ILE A 422 -5.30 20.50 -5.15
C ILE A 422 -5.26 19.40 -6.22
N GLN A 423 -5.38 19.82 -7.48
CA GLN A 423 -5.29 19.03 -8.70
C GLN A 423 -3.98 19.41 -9.41
N PRO A 424 -2.86 18.71 -9.17
CA PRO A 424 -1.53 19.05 -9.70
C PRO A 424 -1.37 18.65 -11.18
N ASP A 425 -2.29 19.12 -12.02
CA ASP A 425 -2.32 18.95 -13.49
C ASP A 425 -1.05 19.47 -14.18
N TRP A 426 -0.35 20.43 -13.58
CA TRP A 426 0.94 20.95 -13.98
C TRP A 426 2.10 19.93 -13.94
N LEU A 427 1.88 18.73 -13.37
CA LEU A 427 2.83 17.61 -13.46
C LEU A 427 2.71 16.85 -14.79
N GLY A 428 1.69 17.13 -15.61
CA GLY A 428 1.49 16.51 -16.91
C GLY A 428 1.20 15.01 -16.79
N GLU A 429 2.06 14.19 -17.36
CA GLU A 429 1.95 12.71 -17.30
C GLU A 429 2.21 12.19 -15.88
N LEU A 430 3.08 12.84 -15.09
CA LEU A 430 3.42 12.48 -13.71
C LEU A 430 2.30 12.81 -12.70
N TYR A 431 1.25 13.51 -13.13
CA TYR A 431 0.05 13.72 -12.31
C TYR A 431 -0.65 12.37 -12.11
N THR A 432 -0.63 11.80 -10.91
CA THR A 432 -1.35 10.55 -10.59
C THR A 432 -2.37 10.70 -9.47
N LYS A 433 -2.16 11.67 -8.56
CA LYS A 433 -2.96 11.88 -7.35
C LYS A 433 -3.36 13.36 -7.18
N ASN A 434 -4.49 13.59 -6.54
CA ASN A 434 -4.90 14.89 -5.99
C ASN A 434 -4.52 14.96 -4.51
N MET A 435 -4.28 16.16 -4.00
CA MET A 435 -4.08 16.40 -2.56
C MET A 435 -5.28 17.12 -1.93
N TYR A 436 -5.53 16.84 -0.66
CA TYR A 436 -6.50 17.54 0.19
C TYR A 436 -5.82 18.00 1.47
N LEU A 437 -6.03 19.26 1.84
CA LEU A 437 -5.56 19.85 3.11
C LEU A 437 -6.77 20.23 3.97
N ALA A 438 -6.81 19.83 5.24
CA ALA A 438 -7.87 20.22 6.17
C ALA A 438 -7.35 20.41 7.59
N LEU A 439 -7.83 21.45 8.29
CA LEU A 439 -7.56 21.65 9.70
C LEU A 439 -8.43 20.69 10.53
N ARG A 440 -7.81 19.85 11.35
CA ARG A 440 -8.51 18.97 12.30
C ARG A 440 -8.34 19.50 13.72
N VAL A 441 -9.40 19.42 14.51
CA VAL A 441 -9.45 19.91 15.90
C VAL A 441 -10.34 18.96 16.68
N LYS A 442 -9.96 18.65 17.92
CA LYS A 442 -10.57 17.62 18.78
C LYS A 442 -11.94 18.05 19.34
N MET A 443 -12.91 18.35 18.47
CA MET A 443 -14.18 19.02 18.80
C MET A 443 -15.38 18.42 18.06
N ALA A 444 -16.55 18.52 18.68
CA ALA A 444 -17.83 17.95 18.21
C ALA A 444 -17.70 16.47 17.79
N GLY A 445 -17.83 16.12 16.51
CA GLY A 445 -17.65 14.76 16.02
C GLY A 445 -16.20 14.27 16.15
N ASP A 446 -15.23 15.17 15.97
CA ASP A 446 -13.79 14.89 16.15
C ASP A 446 -13.35 14.93 17.63
N ARG A 447 -14.27 14.93 18.62
CA ARG A 447 -13.91 14.93 20.05
C ARG A 447 -13.00 13.76 20.47
N ASP A 448 -13.13 12.62 19.78
CA ASP A 448 -12.41 11.39 20.11
C ASP A 448 -11.19 11.17 19.14
N LEU A 449 -10.81 12.21 18.38
CA LEU A 449 -9.63 12.30 17.47
C LEU A 449 -8.28 12.12 18.20
N ASN A 450 -7.29 11.52 17.54
CA ASN A 450 -5.91 11.41 18.05
C ASN A 450 -5.28 12.80 18.27
N GLU A 451 -4.51 12.96 19.36
CA GLU A 451 -3.90 14.24 19.75
C GLU A 451 -2.84 14.71 18.74
N GLU A 452 -2.19 13.78 18.03
CA GLU A 452 -1.24 14.06 16.94
C GLU A 452 -1.87 14.86 15.77
N LEU A 453 -3.20 14.93 15.69
CA LEU A 453 -3.96 15.65 14.67
C LEU A 453 -4.64 16.92 15.20
N ASN A 454 -4.62 17.16 16.53
CA ASN A 454 -5.39 18.23 17.15
C ASN A 454 -4.76 19.61 16.90
N GLY A 455 -5.49 20.50 16.23
CA GLY A 455 -4.99 21.83 15.84
C GLY A 455 -4.03 21.81 14.66
N LYS A 456 -3.88 20.66 13.98
CA LYS A 456 -2.90 20.45 12.90
C LYS A 456 -3.54 20.44 11.51
N LEU A 457 -2.73 20.73 10.50
CA LEU A 457 -3.13 20.62 9.10
C LEU A 457 -2.94 19.16 8.63
N SER A 458 -4.05 18.42 8.54
CA SER A 458 -4.10 17.06 7.99
C SER A 458 -3.97 17.09 6.47
N ILE A 459 -3.19 16.16 5.91
CA ILE A 459 -2.87 16.07 4.48
C ILE A 459 -3.13 14.66 3.98
N HIS A 460 -4.02 14.56 2.99
CA HIS A 460 -4.40 13.32 2.31
C HIS A 460 -4.15 13.42 0.81
N GLU A 461 -3.87 12.28 0.18
CA GLU A 461 -3.87 12.11 -1.27
C GLU A 461 -4.87 11.05 -1.73
N ILE A 462 -5.30 11.15 -2.99
CA ILE A 462 -6.32 10.28 -3.60
C ILE A 462 -6.08 10.14 -5.11
N ASN A 463 -6.36 8.98 -5.70
CA ASN A 463 -6.12 8.74 -7.13
C ASN A 463 -6.93 9.70 -8.04
N LYS A 464 -6.24 10.44 -8.93
CA LYS A 464 -6.86 11.46 -9.80
C LYS A 464 -7.99 10.90 -10.65
N SER A 465 -7.88 9.64 -11.09
CA SER A 465 -8.80 9.02 -12.05
C SER A 465 -10.16 8.67 -11.45
N MET A 466 -10.24 8.61 -10.12
CA MET A 466 -11.44 8.33 -9.31
C MET A 466 -11.93 9.56 -8.53
N ASP A 467 -11.07 10.55 -8.25
CA ASP A 467 -11.43 11.80 -7.57
C ASP A 467 -11.75 12.98 -8.51
N ASN A 468 -11.35 12.91 -9.78
CA ASN A 468 -11.84 13.83 -10.81
C ASN A 468 -13.12 13.31 -11.48
N ARG A 469 -13.58 12.09 -11.16
CA ARG A 469 -14.73 11.42 -11.76
C ARG A 469 -15.48 10.57 -10.73
N PHE A 470 -16.39 11.19 -9.98
CA PHE A 470 -17.19 10.57 -8.90
C PHE A 470 -18.09 9.40 -9.34
N LEU A 471 -18.22 9.14 -10.64
CA LEU A 471 -18.95 8.01 -11.23
C LEU A 471 -18.04 6.82 -11.59
N VAL A 472 -16.76 6.88 -11.23
CA VAL A 472 -15.81 5.77 -11.30
C VAL A 472 -15.78 5.07 -9.94
N ASP A 473 -16.38 3.89 -9.92
CA ASP A 473 -16.41 3.00 -8.77
C ASP A 473 -15.11 2.19 -8.69
N GLY A 474 -14.75 1.75 -7.48
CA GLY A 474 -13.45 1.16 -7.15
C GLY A 474 -12.81 1.85 -5.95
N ASP A 475 -11.79 1.23 -5.37
CA ASP A 475 -11.08 1.78 -4.21
C ASP A 475 -10.26 3.02 -4.62
N PRO A 476 -10.59 4.22 -4.13
CA PRO A 476 -9.90 5.46 -4.48
C PRO A 476 -8.46 5.55 -3.95
N LYS A 477 -8.03 4.63 -3.06
CA LYS A 477 -6.76 4.65 -2.32
C LYS A 477 -6.50 6.01 -1.68
N ILE A 478 -7.42 6.41 -0.81
CA ILE A 478 -7.28 7.61 0.03
C ILE A 478 -6.18 7.31 1.04
N SER A 479 -5.05 8.02 0.93
CA SER A 479 -3.90 7.86 1.83
C SER A 479 -3.68 9.12 2.64
N PHE A 480 -3.55 8.98 3.95
CA PHE A 480 -2.91 10.00 4.78
C PHE A 480 -1.43 10.10 4.41
N ILE A 481 -0.88 11.32 4.48
CA ILE A 481 0.54 11.61 4.24
C ILE A 481 1.17 12.24 5.49
N ALA A 482 0.52 13.26 6.06
CA ALA A 482 1.10 14.06 7.14
C ALA A 482 0.04 14.81 7.95
N ALA A 483 0.38 15.12 9.21
CA ALA A 483 -0.24 16.17 10.00
C ALA A 483 0.84 17.21 10.30
N LEU A 484 0.66 18.45 9.84
CA LEU A 484 1.65 19.51 10.01
C LEU A 484 1.29 20.45 11.15
N ASP A 485 2.26 20.70 12.01
CA ASP A 485 2.15 21.62 13.15
C ASP A 485 2.06 23.09 12.70
N PRO A 486 1.38 23.95 13.48
CA PRO A 486 1.42 25.40 13.29
C PRO A 486 2.86 25.93 13.25
N GLY A 487 3.21 26.71 12.24
CA GLY A 487 4.58 27.18 11.97
C GLY A 487 5.38 26.33 10.97
N SER A 488 4.88 25.16 10.54
CA SER A 488 5.60 24.27 9.61
C SER A 488 5.88 24.89 8.23
N SER A 489 7.04 24.56 7.66
CA SER A 489 7.47 24.96 6.31
C SER A 489 7.95 23.74 5.54
N VAL A 490 7.09 23.15 4.69
CA VAL A 490 7.32 21.82 4.10
C VAL A 490 7.28 21.84 2.56
N PRO A 491 8.35 21.38 1.88
CA PRO A 491 8.38 21.24 0.42
C PRO A 491 7.88 19.86 -0.03
N TYR A 492 6.80 19.85 -0.82
CA TYR A 492 6.28 18.65 -1.47
C TYR A 492 6.81 18.58 -2.91
N PHE A 493 8.08 18.15 -3.08
CA PHE A 493 8.78 18.14 -4.36
C PHE A 493 8.06 17.34 -5.45
N ASN A 494 7.51 16.17 -5.11
CA ASN A 494 6.73 15.31 -6.04
C ASN A 494 5.51 16.04 -6.62
N TYR A 495 4.96 17.00 -5.87
CA TYR A 495 3.82 17.83 -6.25
C TYR A 495 4.24 19.22 -6.79
N LYS A 496 5.53 19.56 -6.70
CA LYS A 496 6.11 20.90 -6.93
C LYS A 496 5.43 22.02 -6.13
N LEU A 497 5.10 21.72 -4.88
CA LEU A 497 4.43 22.64 -3.95
C LEU A 497 5.34 22.99 -2.77
N HIS A 498 5.25 24.23 -2.31
CA HIS A 498 5.72 24.64 -0.99
C HIS A 498 4.53 25.00 -0.12
N LEU A 499 4.49 24.44 1.10
CA LEU A 499 3.39 24.57 2.05
C LEU A 499 3.91 25.21 3.34
N LEU A 500 3.42 26.40 3.64
CA LEU A 500 3.66 27.15 4.87
C LEU A 500 2.39 27.11 5.73
N VAL A 501 2.53 26.73 6.99
CA VAL A 501 1.43 26.62 7.97
C VAL A 501 1.58 27.73 9.00
N GLY A 502 0.58 28.61 9.10
CA GLY A 502 0.56 29.69 10.09
C GLY A 502 0.23 29.22 11.51
N ALA A 503 0.11 30.15 12.44
CA ALA A 503 -0.40 29.87 13.78
C ALA A 503 -1.87 29.41 13.74
N PHE A 504 -2.22 28.48 14.62
CA PHE A 504 -3.62 28.07 14.86
C PHE A 504 -4.31 29.11 15.75
N ASP A 505 -5.38 29.71 15.25
CA ASP A 505 -6.27 30.57 16.03
C ASP A 505 -7.34 29.70 16.71
N SER A 506 -7.16 29.44 18.00
CA SER A 506 -8.08 28.66 18.82
C SER A 506 -9.40 29.36 19.17
N LYS A 507 -9.55 30.67 18.91
CA LYS A 507 -10.81 31.40 19.12
C LYS A 507 -11.75 31.22 17.95
N ASN A 508 -11.21 31.27 16.73
CA ASN A 508 -11.96 31.09 15.49
C ASN A 508 -11.89 29.65 14.95
N SER A 509 -11.04 28.80 15.52
CA SER A 509 -10.69 27.46 15.02
C SER A 509 -10.30 27.47 13.54
N THR A 510 -9.35 28.36 13.20
CA THR A 510 -8.82 28.58 11.85
C THR A 510 -7.30 28.54 11.83
N ILE A 511 -6.72 28.14 10.69
CA ILE A 511 -5.27 28.22 10.45
C ILE A 511 -5.02 28.89 9.09
N ILE A 512 -3.97 29.70 8.98
CA ILE A 512 -3.58 30.28 7.69
C ILE A 512 -2.70 29.26 6.96
N VAL A 513 -3.17 28.78 5.81
CA VAL A 513 -2.41 27.91 4.92
C VAL A 513 -1.89 28.73 3.75
N THR A 514 -0.58 28.78 3.58
CA THR A 514 0.08 29.56 2.54
C THR A 514 0.81 28.63 1.57
N LEU A 515 0.44 28.69 0.30
CA LEU A 515 0.86 27.75 -0.75
C LEU A 515 1.60 28.49 -1.87
N CYS A 516 2.69 27.91 -2.36
CA CYS A 516 3.32 28.28 -3.64
C CYS A 516 3.53 27.04 -4.53
N ARG A 517 3.44 27.22 -5.85
CA ARG A 517 3.77 26.23 -6.89
C ARG A 517 5.06 26.65 -7.61
N PHE A 518 6.03 25.77 -7.72
CA PHE A 518 7.30 25.99 -8.42
C PHE A 518 7.49 25.03 -9.61
N VAL A 519 8.58 25.19 -10.37
CA VAL A 519 8.92 24.38 -11.54
C VAL A 519 10.22 23.60 -11.32
N THR A 520 11.26 24.24 -10.78
CA THR A 520 12.60 23.68 -10.53
C THR A 520 12.96 23.65 -9.05
N GLY A 521 12.56 24.64 -8.26
CA GLY A 521 12.83 24.65 -6.81
C GLY A 521 12.24 25.84 -6.05
N LEU A 522 12.38 25.80 -4.72
CA LEU A 522 11.77 26.75 -3.78
C LEU A 522 12.17 28.21 -4.00
N ASN A 523 13.35 28.45 -4.58
CA ASN A 523 13.87 29.79 -4.85
C ASN A 523 12.99 30.60 -5.84
N GLU A 524 12.10 29.93 -6.58
CA GLU A 524 11.08 30.57 -7.43
C GLU A 524 9.94 31.18 -6.62
N CYS A 525 9.67 30.70 -5.40
CA CYS A 525 8.56 31.14 -4.57
C CYS A 525 8.87 32.50 -3.93
N THR A 526 8.69 33.56 -4.71
CA THR A 526 8.87 34.93 -4.25
C THR A 526 7.82 35.31 -3.20
N ALA A 527 8.27 35.90 -2.09
CA ALA A 527 7.38 36.46 -1.09
C ALA A 527 6.58 37.63 -1.70
N ASN A 528 5.25 37.59 -1.57
CA ASN A 528 4.38 38.68 -2.02
C ASN A 528 4.65 39.93 -1.17
N THR A 529 5.45 40.86 -1.70
CA THR A 529 5.80 42.13 -1.07
C THR A 529 4.65 43.14 -1.16
N LEU A 530 3.58 42.87 -0.41
CA LEU A 530 2.73 43.94 0.09
C LEU A 530 3.48 44.64 1.24
N PRO A 531 3.48 45.99 1.29
CA PRO A 531 4.31 46.72 2.24
C PRO A 531 3.80 46.53 3.67
N MET A 532 4.62 45.91 4.52
CA MET A 532 4.43 46.02 5.96
C MET A 532 4.64 47.48 6.39
N PRO A 533 3.77 48.07 7.23
CA PRO A 533 4.04 49.36 7.83
C PRO A 533 5.27 49.26 8.76
N PRO A 534 6.17 50.26 8.78
CA PRO A 534 7.44 50.15 9.52
C PRO A 534 7.21 50.09 11.04
N SER A 535 7.61 48.97 11.65
CA SER A 535 7.49 48.72 13.08
C SER A 535 8.48 49.56 13.90
N SER A 536 8.05 50.77 14.27
CA SER A 536 8.79 51.66 15.18
C SER A 536 8.17 51.61 16.58
N TRP A 537 8.58 50.62 17.37
CA TRP A 537 8.32 50.64 18.81
C TRP A 537 9.28 51.63 19.49
N SER A 538 8.71 52.58 20.22
CA SER A 538 9.42 53.44 21.17
C SER A 538 8.52 53.62 22.40
N PRO A 539 9.09 53.65 23.63
CA PRO A 539 8.31 53.63 24.85
C PRO A 539 7.51 54.94 25.06
N PRO A 540 6.32 54.89 25.69
CA PRO A 540 5.39 56.02 25.72
C PRO A 540 5.67 57.03 26.86
N PRO A 541 5.60 58.34 26.59
CA PRO A 541 5.36 59.38 27.61
C PRO A 541 3.87 59.50 27.99
N SER A 542 3.56 60.13 29.12
CA SER A 542 2.22 60.21 29.73
C SER A 542 1.29 61.28 29.13
N PRO A 543 -0.06 61.11 29.21
CA PRO A 543 -1.06 62.10 28.73
C PRO A 543 -1.16 63.32 29.67
N PRO A 544 -1.44 64.54 29.14
CA PRO A 544 -2.80 64.94 28.72
C PRO A 544 -2.80 65.69 27.34
N ASN A 545 -3.83 66.38 26.82
CA ASN A 545 -5.19 66.77 27.26
C ASN A 545 -6.14 66.91 26.02
N PRO A 546 -7.48 67.00 26.15
CA PRO A 546 -8.42 67.05 25.01
C PRO A 546 -8.87 68.51 24.70
N PRO A 547 -9.85 68.78 23.79
CA PRO A 547 -9.57 69.08 22.38
C PRO A 547 -10.06 70.48 21.93
N SER A 548 -9.62 70.92 20.75
CA SER A 548 -10.15 72.10 20.04
C SER A 548 -10.73 71.72 18.67
N LEU A 549 -11.72 72.51 18.20
CA LEU A 549 -12.71 72.10 17.19
C LEU A 549 -12.48 72.69 15.78
N MET A 550 -13.33 72.27 14.84
CA MET A 550 -13.62 72.80 13.49
C MET A 550 -12.79 72.26 12.31
N PRO A 551 -13.34 72.24 11.08
CA PRO A 551 -14.73 72.00 10.67
C PRO A 551 -14.87 70.87 9.61
N PRO A 552 -16.09 70.37 9.31
CA PRO A 552 -16.29 69.29 8.33
C PRO A 552 -16.24 69.78 6.86
N SER A 553 -15.66 68.95 5.99
CA SER A 553 -15.65 69.14 4.52
C SER A 553 -16.83 68.44 3.82
N PRO A 554 -17.22 68.84 2.59
CA PRO A 554 -18.48 68.41 1.95
C PRO A 554 -18.51 66.95 1.46
N PRO A 555 -19.70 66.36 1.27
CA PRO A 555 -19.86 64.98 0.81
C PRO A 555 -19.65 64.81 -0.71
N SER A 556 -18.98 63.72 -1.10
CA SER A 556 -18.85 63.29 -2.49
C SER A 556 -20.16 62.71 -3.05
N PRO A 557 -20.52 62.98 -4.33
CA PRO A 557 -21.77 62.51 -4.94
C PRO A 557 -21.75 60.99 -5.26
N PRO A 558 -22.94 60.34 -5.35
CA PRO A 558 -23.03 58.88 -5.48
C PRO A 558 -22.79 58.37 -6.91
N PHE A 559 -21.99 57.31 -7.04
CA PHE A 559 -21.90 56.54 -8.28
C PHE A 559 -23.15 55.69 -8.50
N LYS A 560 -23.69 55.71 -9.72
CA LYS A 560 -24.71 54.76 -10.22
C LYS A 560 -24.31 54.21 -11.60
N PRO A 561 -24.78 53.00 -11.97
CA PRO A 561 -24.12 52.17 -12.98
C PRO A 561 -24.41 52.59 -14.43
N LYS A 562 -23.49 52.21 -15.34
CA LYS A 562 -23.61 52.44 -16.79
C LYS A 562 -23.95 51.12 -17.51
N PRO A 563 -25.00 51.05 -18.35
CA PRO A 563 -25.39 49.82 -19.04
C PRO A 563 -24.44 49.35 -20.14
N LEU A 564 -24.60 48.08 -20.52
CA LEU A 564 -23.95 47.42 -21.67
C LEU A 564 -24.49 47.95 -23.01
N THR A 565 -23.64 47.95 -24.06
CA THR A 565 -24.02 48.19 -25.46
C THR A 565 -23.38 47.16 -26.40
N PRO A 566 -24.02 46.77 -27.52
CA PRO A 566 -23.58 45.62 -28.33
C PRO A 566 -22.44 45.91 -29.33
N LEU A 567 -21.89 44.86 -29.93
CA LEU A 567 -20.89 44.93 -31.00
C LEU A 567 -21.45 45.58 -32.30
N PRO A 568 -20.65 46.38 -33.02
CA PRO A 568 -20.98 46.83 -34.37
C PRO A 568 -20.69 45.75 -35.45
N PRO A 569 -21.32 45.80 -36.65
CA PRO A 569 -21.20 44.77 -37.68
C PRO A 569 -20.05 45.03 -38.66
N LEU A 570 -19.51 43.96 -39.26
CA LEU A 570 -18.56 44.03 -40.39
C LEU A 570 -19.31 43.97 -41.74
N THR A 571 -19.09 44.98 -42.59
CA THR A 571 -19.63 45.03 -43.97
C THR A 571 -18.60 44.60 -45.03
N PRO A 572 -19.02 44.04 -46.19
CA PRO A 572 -18.15 43.21 -47.03
C PRO A 572 -17.39 43.96 -48.14
N ARG A 573 -16.31 43.33 -48.63
CA ARG A 573 -15.67 43.65 -49.93
C ARG A 573 -15.52 42.37 -50.76
N LYS A 574 -15.83 42.44 -52.07
CA LYS A 574 -15.93 41.26 -52.96
C LYS A 574 -14.59 40.81 -53.57
N SER A 575 -14.61 39.58 -54.08
CA SER A 575 -13.47 38.75 -54.52
C SER A 575 -12.82 39.12 -55.85
N PRO A 576 -11.56 38.71 -56.07
CA PRO A 576 -11.01 38.29 -57.37
C PRO A 576 -11.38 36.84 -57.75
N LEU A 577 -11.03 36.42 -58.96
CA LEU A 577 -11.38 35.11 -59.57
C LEU A 577 -10.17 34.12 -59.60
N PRO A 578 -10.21 32.91 -60.25
CA PRO A 578 -9.48 31.73 -59.75
C PRO A 578 -8.03 31.57 -60.26
N PRO A 579 -7.25 30.62 -59.70
CA PRO A 579 -5.84 30.43 -60.04
C PRO A 579 -5.61 29.71 -61.39
N SER A 580 -4.48 30.05 -62.03
CA SER A 580 -3.91 29.33 -63.18
C SER A 580 -3.27 27.99 -62.76
N PRO A 581 -3.19 26.98 -63.65
CA PRO A 581 -2.72 25.65 -63.29
C PRO A 581 -1.17 25.54 -63.17
N PRO A 582 -0.64 24.86 -62.14
CA PRO A 582 0.77 24.43 -62.10
C PRO A 582 1.03 23.23 -63.04
N PRO A 583 2.30 22.95 -63.40
CA PRO A 583 2.63 21.98 -64.45
C PRO A 583 2.43 20.50 -64.07
N ARG A 584 2.33 19.67 -65.12
CA ARG A 584 2.14 18.20 -65.07
C ARG A 584 3.29 17.49 -64.31
N PRO A 585 2.99 16.54 -63.39
CA PRO A 585 4.01 15.71 -62.74
C PRO A 585 4.61 14.64 -63.67
N PRO A 586 5.87 14.23 -63.46
CA PRO A 586 6.53 13.19 -64.25
C PRO A 586 5.96 11.77 -63.98
N ARG A 587 6.23 10.85 -64.91
CA ARG A 587 5.71 9.47 -64.92
C ARG A 587 6.50 8.58 -63.93
N PRO A 588 5.85 7.69 -63.15
CA PRO A 588 6.55 6.77 -62.25
C PRO A 588 7.27 5.65 -62.99
N SER A 589 8.42 5.23 -62.45
CA SER A 589 9.22 4.08 -62.90
C SER A 589 8.69 2.76 -62.32
N PRO A 590 8.86 1.62 -63.02
CA PRO A 590 8.43 0.30 -62.50
C PRO A 590 9.35 -0.22 -61.37
N PRO A 591 8.82 -1.07 -60.46
CA PRO A 591 9.57 -1.58 -59.31
C PRO A 591 10.54 -2.73 -59.67
N PRO A 592 11.61 -2.95 -58.87
CA PRO A 592 12.51 -4.10 -59.04
C PRO A 592 11.84 -5.46 -58.79
N ARG A 593 12.43 -6.52 -59.37
CA ARG A 593 11.97 -7.92 -59.26
C ARG A 593 12.47 -8.57 -57.95
N PRO A 594 11.69 -9.45 -57.29
CA PRO A 594 12.15 -10.18 -56.11
C PRO A 594 13.32 -11.14 -56.41
N PRO A 595 14.27 -11.33 -55.47
CA PRO A 595 15.25 -12.42 -55.52
C PRO A 595 14.61 -13.80 -55.34
N ALA A 596 15.30 -14.85 -55.79
CA ALA A 596 14.89 -16.25 -55.59
C ALA A 596 15.28 -16.78 -54.19
N PRO A 597 14.57 -17.80 -53.65
CA PRO A 597 14.88 -18.36 -52.34
C PRO A 597 16.15 -19.24 -52.35
N PRO A 598 16.99 -19.18 -51.30
CA PRO A 598 18.11 -20.12 -51.11
C PRO A 598 17.64 -21.49 -50.58
N PRO A 599 18.43 -22.56 -50.74
CA PRO A 599 18.06 -23.93 -50.34
C PRO A 599 18.17 -24.19 -48.83
N SER A 600 17.39 -25.16 -48.34
CA SER A 600 17.34 -25.58 -46.94
C SER A 600 18.65 -26.17 -46.42
N PRO A 601 19.18 -25.71 -45.28
CA PRO A 601 20.26 -26.39 -44.55
C PRO A 601 19.76 -27.66 -43.83
N ALA A 602 20.62 -28.67 -43.74
CA ALA A 602 20.41 -29.85 -42.90
C ALA A 602 20.65 -29.52 -41.40
N PRO A 603 20.04 -30.24 -40.44
CA PRO A 603 20.11 -29.89 -39.02
C PRO A 603 21.55 -29.99 -38.46
N ARG A 604 21.96 -28.96 -37.73
CA ARG A 604 23.18 -28.95 -36.89
C ARG A 604 22.91 -28.23 -35.57
N THR A 605 23.67 -28.64 -34.55
CA THR A 605 23.44 -28.33 -33.13
C THR A 605 23.63 -26.85 -32.76
N PRO A 606 22.95 -26.38 -31.71
CA PRO A 606 23.08 -24.99 -31.24
C PRO A 606 24.51 -24.71 -30.75
N ARG A 607 25.04 -23.53 -31.10
CA ARG A 607 26.32 -23.04 -30.59
C ARG A 607 26.18 -21.59 -30.12
N ARG A 608 26.50 -21.38 -28.85
CA ARG A 608 26.41 -20.12 -28.10
C ARG A 608 26.90 -18.88 -28.88
N PRO A 609 26.07 -17.85 -29.08
CA PRO A 609 26.50 -16.57 -29.64
C PRO A 609 27.28 -15.71 -28.63
N THR A 610 28.36 -15.07 -29.09
CA THR A 610 29.18 -14.06 -28.37
C THR A 610 29.91 -13.23 -29.43
N THR A 611 30.01 -11.89 -29.42
CA THR A 611 29.33 -10.83 -28.64
C THR A 611 28.74 -9.79 -29.64
N VAL A 612 28.24 -8.60 -29.31
CA VAL A 612 28.92 -7.40 -28.78
C VAL A 612 27.94 -6.56 -27.96
N GLY A 613 28.44 -5.96 -26.88
CA GLY A 613 27.66 -5.39 -25.78
C GLY A 613 27.90 -6.26 -24.55
N SER A 614 28.32 -5.65 -23.45
CA SER A 614 28.40 -6.35 -22.16
C SER A 614 26.98 -6.53 -21.62
N ASN A 615 26.69 -7.67 -20.99
CA ASN A 615 25.48 -7.78 -20.17
C ASN A 615 25.55 -6.71 -19.07
N LEU A 616 24.63 -5.76 -19.11
CA LEU A 616 24.54 -4.62 -18.19
C LEU A 616 24.02 -5.02 -16.80
N ALA A 617 23.33 -6.16 -16.73
CA ALA A 617 22.80 -6.76 -15.52
C ALA A 617 23.83 -7.66 -14.80
N LEU A 618 24.88 -8.13 -15.48
CA LEU A 618 25.88 -9.02 -14.88
C LEU A 618 26.56 -8.38 -13.65
N GLY A 619 26.50 -9.08 -12.51
CA GLY A 619 27.02 -8.61 -11.24
C GLY A 619 26.31 -7.37 -10.69
N LYS A 620 25.02 -7.19 -10.99
CA LYS A 620 24.18 -6.12 -10.42
C LYS A 620 23.40 -6.58 -9.20
N VAL A 621 22.75 -5.60 -8.55
CA VAL A 621 21.79 -5.89 -7.48
C VAL A 621 20.47 -6.25 -8.13
N ALA A 622 19.93 -7.41 -7.74
CA ALA A 622 18.61 -7.89 -8.11
C ALA A 622 17.75 -8.06 -6.85
N TYR A 623 16.45 -7.84 -7.01
CA TYR A 623 15.44 -7.81 -5.96
C TYR A 623 14.24 -8.65 -6.37
N VAL A 624 13.48 -9.20 -5.42
CA VAL A 624 12.25 -9.97 -5.67
C VAL A 624 11.13 -9.57 -4.72
N SER A 625 9.88 -9.85 -5.10
CA SER A 625 8.69 -9.61 -4.26
C SER A 625 8.56 -10.55 -3.07
N ASN A 626 9.07 -11.78 -3.14
CA ASN A 626 8.98 -12.73 -2.03
C ASN A 626 10.18 -13.69 -1.98
N LEU A 627 10.94 -13.67 -0.88
CA LEU A 627 12.10 -14.52 -0.62
C LEU A 627 11.72 -15.75 0.21
N GLN A 628 11.22 -16.81 -0.43
CA GLN A 628 11.13 -18.12 0.21
C GLN A 628 12.49 -18.85 0.23
N ASN A 629 13.45 -18.30 1.00
CA ASN A 629 14.63 -18.93 1.66
C ASN A 629 15.47 -20.03 0.96
N ILE A 630 15.32 -20.31 -0.34
CA ILE A 630 16.01 -21.41 -1.03
C ILE A 630 16.88 -20.89 -2.19
N PHE A 631 16.48 -19.80 -2.85
CA PHE A 631 17.11 -19.30 -4.08
C PHE A 631 17.20 -17.77 -4.06
N SER A 632 18.39 -17.20 -4.30
CA SER A 632 18.65 -15.76 -4.18
C SER A 632 18.24 -14.99 -5.42
N ALA A 633 17.81 -13.73 -5.25
CA ALA A 633 17.60 -12.81 -6.36
C ALA A 633 18.89 -12.56 -7.19
N SER A 634 20.06 -12.59 -6.53
CA SER A 634 21.38 -12.39 -7.18
C SER A 634 21.71 -13.43 -8.25
N ASN A 635 21.05 -14.59 -8.21
CA ASN A 635 21.27 -15.68 -9.14
C ASN A 635 20.84 -15.31 -10.56
N ALA A 636 19.79 -14.47 -10.70
CA ALA A 636 19.33 -13.97 -12.01
C ALA A 636 20.32 -13.05 -12.74
N VAL A 637 21.50 -12.80 -12.17
CA VAL A 637 22.48 -11.80 -12.66
C VAL A 637 23.93 -12.23 -12.42
N ASP A 638 24.20 -13.50 -12.12
CA ASP A 638 25.55 -14.00 -11.85
C ASP A 638 26.29 -14.49 -13.12
N GLY A 639 25.58 -14.69 -14.23
CA GLY A 639 26.09 -15.18 -15.50
C GLY A 639 26.01 -16.71 -15.66
N ASN A 640 25.33 -17.43 -14.76
CA ASN A 640 25.30 -18.88 -14.68
C ASN A 640 23.88 -19.43 -14.76
N LEU A 641 23.49 -19.89 -15.96
CA LEU A 641 22.18 -20.49 -16.29
C LEU A 641 21.81 -21.77 -15.50
N LEU A 642 22.67 -22.24 -14.60
CA LEU A 642 22.44 -23.37 -13.69
C LEU A 642 22.14 -22.93 -12.24
N THR A 643 22.20 -21.63 -11.93
CA THR A 643 21.60 -21.10 -10.72
C THR A 643 20.18 -20.64 -11.01
N LEU A 644 19.31 -20.71 -10.00
CA LEU A 644 17.93 -20.22 -10.11
C LEU A 644 17.73 -19.09 -9.11
N SER A 645 16.98 -18.07 -9.52
CA SER A 645 16.32 -17.11 -8.66
C SER A 645 14.84 -17.49 -8.53
N TYR A 646 14.24 -17.13 -7.40
CA TYR A 646 12.86 -17.50 -7.07
C TYR A 646 12.10 -16.31 -6.53
N SER A 647 10.85 -16.14 -6.97
CA SER A 647 9.93 -15.14 -6.47
C SER A 647 8.49 -15.65 -6.53
N GLY A 648 7.78 -15.60 -5.40
CA GLY A 648 6.38 -16.00 -5.29
C GLY A 648 6.03 -16.71 -3.97
N GLY A 649 4.76 -17.06 -3.81
CA GLY A 649 4.23 -17.70 -2.62
C GLY A 649 2.69 -17.64 -2.56
N TYR A 650 2.11 -18.13 -1.46
CA TYR A 650 0.66 -18.15 -1.27
C TYR A 650 0.03 -16.73 -1.24
N ASP A 651 0.81 -15.75 -0.75
CA ASP A 651 0.41 -14.35 -0.57
C ASP A 651 1.00 -13.40 -1.63
N ASP A 652 1.65 -13.92 -2.68
CA ASP A 652 2.23 -13.12 -3.78
C ASP A 652 1.60 -13.46 -5.15
N PRO A 653 0.41 -12.91 -5.46
CA PRO A 653 -0.31 -13.13 -6.72
C PRO A 653 0.22 -12.30 -7.90
N ALA A 654 1.41 -11.68 -7.76
CA ALA A 654 1.95 -10.73 -8.73
C ALA A 654 3.49 -10.78 -8.80
N SER A 655 4.05 -11.96 -8.58
CA SER A 655 5.47 -12.16 -8.30
C SER A 655 6.39 -11.54 -9.34
N TRP A 656 7.43 -10.84 -8.88
CA TRP A 656 8.37 -10.11 -9.73
C TRP A 656 9.82 -10.26 -9.29
N LEU A 657 10.72 -9.98 -10.24
CA LEU A 657 12.16 -9.84 -10.05
C LEU A 657 12.63 -8.58 -10.79
N SER A 658 13.39 -7.72 -10.14
CA SER A 658 13.89 -6.46 -10.71
C SER A 658 15.40 -6.30 -10.55
N VAL A 659 16.06 -5.76 -11.57
CA VAL A 659 17.51 -5.53 -11.61
C VAL A 659 17.82 -4.03 -11.69
N ASP A 660 18.73 -3.56 -10.84
CA ASP A 660 19.30 -2.22 -10.91
C ASP A 660 20.60 -2.19 -11.74
N LEU A 661 20.55 -1.60 -12.94
CA LEU A 661 21.72 -1.44 -13.81
C LEU A 661 22.75 -0.40 -13.27
N GLY A 662 22.47 0.22 -12.12
CA GLY A 662 23.31 1.17 -11.38
C GLY A 662 23.34 2.59 -11.95
N ARG A 663 22.84 2.78 -13.17
CA ARG A 663 22.69 4.08 -13.86
C ARG A 663 21.71 3.96 -15.02
N VAL A 664 21.37 5.08 -15.65
CA VAL A 664 20.49 5.11 -16.83
C VAL A 664 21.24 4.67 -18.09
N TRP A 665 20.60 3.81 -18.89
CA TRP A 665 21.06 3.28 -20.16
C TRP A 665 19.97 3.43 -21.23
N ASP A 666 20.37 3.49 -22.51
CA ASP A 666 19.46 3.30 -23.65
C ASP A 666 19.43 1.80 -23.99
N ILE A 667 18.43 1.07 -23.49
CA ILE A 667 18.34 -0.39 -23.51
C ILE A 667 17.73 -0.87 -24.83
N SER A 668 18.44 -1.75 -25.53
CA SER A 668 18.11 -2.21 -26.88
C SER A 668 17.63 -3.67 -26.96
N ARG A 669 17.96 -4.49 -25.96
CA ARG A 669 17.57 -5.90 -25.90
C ARG A 669 17.62 -6.42 -24.46
N ILE A 670 16.71 -7.31 -24.11
CA ILE A 670 16.68 -8.05 -22.85
C ILE A 670 16.49 -9.54 -23.20
N LEU A 671 17.18 -10.43 -22.51
CA LEU A 671 16.93 -11.87 -22.50
C LEU A 671 16.47 -12.25 -21.09
N VAL A 672 15.43 -13.08 -21.00
CA VAL A 672 15.05 -13.74 -19.75
C VAL A 672 15.20 -15.24 -19.98
N TRP A 673 16.12 -15.87 -19.24
CA TRP A 673 16.32 -17.31 -19.25
C TRP A 673 15.47 -17.96 -18.15
N PRO A 674 14.49 -18.82 -18.50
CA PRO A 674 13.78 -19.60 -17.49
C PRO A 674 14.65 -20.74 -16.96
N ASP A 675 14.13 -21.47 -15.95
CA ASP A 675 14.65 -22.76 -15.50
C ASP A 675 14.99 -23.69 -16.68
N GLN A 676 16.17 -24.32 -16.61
CA GLN A 676 16.75 -25.13 -17.68
C GLN A 676 16.55 -26.64 -17.45
N ASP A 677 16.27 -27.07 -16.21
CA ASP A 677 16.18 -28.48 -15.82
C ASP A 677 14.72 -28.98 -15.81
N CYS A 678 13.77 -28.13 -15.40
CA CYS A 678 12.34 -28.42 -15.54
C CYS A 678 11.50 -27.13 -15.61
N CYS A 679 10.18 -27.29 -15.54
CA CYS A 679 9.29 -26.32 -14.86
C CYS A 679 9.17 -24.90 -15.45
N TRP A 680 9.89 -24.54 -16.52
CA TRP A 680 9.76 -23.29 -17.27
C TRP A 680 8.34 -23.02 -17.77
N TYR A 681 7.55 -24.08 -17.96
CA TYR A 681 6.13 -24.02 -18.35
C TYR A 681 5.24 -23.33 -17.30
N ASN A 682 5.72 -23.12 -16.07
CA ASN A 682 5.03 -22.37 -15.02
C ASN A 682 5.08 -20.84 -15.24
N ILE A 683 5.92 -20.33 -16.15
CA ILE A 683 5.91 -18.91 -16.53
C ILE A 683 4.75 -18.65 -17.51
N GLU A 684 3.53 -18.69 -16.98
CA GLU A 684 2.31 -18.67 -17.80
C GLU A 684 1.96 -17.28 -18.33
N ASN A 685 2.26 -16.21 -17.59
CA ASN A 685 1.78 -14.85 -17.89
C ASN A 685 2.81 -13.81 -17.43
N MET A 686 3.78 -13.50 -18.30
CA MET A 686 4.93 -12.64 -17.99
C MET A 686 4.88 -11.27 -18.69
N GLU A 687 5.16 -10.22 -17.94
CA GLU A 687 5.41 -8.83 -18.38
C GLU A 687 6.86 -8.43 -18.09
N VAL A 688 7.44 -7.59 -18.95
CA VAL A 688 8.75 -6.96 -18.72
C VAL A 688 8.61 -5.45 -18.80
N HIS A 689 9.06 -4.77 -17.74
CA HIS A 689 9.06 -3.31 -17.60
C HIS A 689 10.49 -2.74 -17.59
N VAL A 690 10.65 -1.54 -18.13
CA VAL A 690 11.92 -0.80 -18.19
C VAL A 690 11.67 0.65 -17.82
N GLY A 691 12.49 1.23 -16.93
CA GLY A 691 12.38 2.66 -16.66
C GLY A 691 13.30 3.17 -15.54
N LEU A 692 12.92 4.31 -14.96
CA LEU A 692 13.72 5.04 -13.98
C LEU A 692 13.25 4.85 -12.53
N GLN A 693 12.04 4.34 -12.32
CA GLN A 693 11.44 4.21 -11.01
C GLN A 693 12.07 3.03 -10.24
N ASN A 694 12.41 3.28 -8.98
CA ASN A 694 13.05 2.32 -8.07
C ASN A 694 12.13 1.13 -7.79
N ILE A 695 12.63 -0.10 -7.99
CA ILE A 695 11.93 -1.36 -7.69
C ILE A 695 12.86 -2.25 -6.86
N SER A 696 13.00 -1.90 -5.59
CA SER A 696 13.97 -2.47 -4.63
C SER A 696 13.33 -3.31 -3.51
N SER A 697 12.02 -3.19 -3.34
CA SER A 697 11.28 -3.70 -2.18
C SER A 697 9.84 -4.03 -2.56
N VAL A 698 9.15 -4.83 -1.73
CA VAL A 698 7.74 -5.19 -1.94
C VAL A 698 6.83 -3.94 -2.03
N ASP A 699 7.17 -2.88 -1.31
CA ASP A 699 6.43 -1.60 -1.34
C ASP A 699 6.50 -0.93 -2.73
N ASP A 700 7.59 -1.14 -3.47
CA ASP A 700 7.77 -0.64 -4.84
C ASP A 700 6.92 -1.41 -5.89
N THR A 701 6.20 -2.48 -5.52
CA THR A 701 5.42 -3.34 -6.46
C THR A 701 4.42 -2.57 -7.34
N TYR A 702 3.85 -1.49 -6.81
CA TYR A 702 2.94 -0.62 -7.57
C TYR A 702 3.69 0.21 -8.62
N ALA A 703 4.88 0.66 -8.27
CA ALA A 703 5.74 1.54 -9.05
C ALA A 703 6.33 0.85 -10.29
N ILE A 704 6.26 -0.49 -10.37
CA ILE A 704 6.55 -1.29 -11.58
C ILE A 704 5.72 -0.77 -12.77
N ARG A 705 4.47 -0.36 -12.53
CA ARG A 705 3.56 0.13 -13.58
C ARG A 705 3.89 1.54 -14.06
N ASP A 706 4.70 2.29 -13.32
CA ASP A 706 5.23 3.60 -13.71
C ASP A 706 6.52 3.47 -14.56
N ASN A 707 7.18 2.30 -14.50
CA ASN A 707 8.17 1.89 -15.51
C ASN A 707 7.46 1.39 -16.78
N GLN A 708 7.97 1.75 -17.96
CA GLN A 708 7.35 1.44 -19.24
C GLN A 708 7.25 -0.08 -19.45
N LEU A 709 6.04 -0.60 -19.65
CA LEU A 709 5.83 -1.96 -20.15
C LEU A 709 6.44 -2.06 -21.56
N VAL A 710 7.45 -2.91 -21.73
CA VAL A 710 8.14 -3.09 -23.03
C VAL A 710 7.81 -4.42 -23.72
N TRP A 711 7.34 -5.42 -22.98
CA TRP A 711 7.00 -6.74 -23.52
C TRP A 711 5.99 -7.46 -22.63
N LYS A 712 5.14 -8.31 -23.24
CA LYS A 712 4.11 -9.09 -22.56
C LYS A 712 3.81 -10.39 -23.33
N GLN A 713 3.62 -11.50 -22.61
CA GLN A 713 3.07 -12.75 -23.12
C GLN A 713 1.92 -13.24 -22.24
N ASN A 714 0.81 -13.65 -22.87
CA ASN A 714 -0.30 -14.34 -22.22
C ASN A 714 -0.24 -15.84 -22.58
N GLY A 715 -0.31 -16.73 -21.59
CA GLY A 715 -0.30 -18.18 -21.78
C GLY A 715 1.11 -18.81 -21.92
N ASN A 716 1.20 -20.07 -21.50
CA ASN A 716 2.42 -20.87 -21.45
C ASN A 716 3.07 -21.00 -22.85
N THR A 717 4.39 -20.95 -22.91
CA THR A 717 5.15 -21.03 -24.17
C THR A 717 5.00 -22.40 -24.82
N PRO A 718 4.69 -22.51 -26.13
CA PRO A 718 4.68 -23.81 -26.82
C PRO A 718 6.10 -24.34 -26.98
N GLY A 719 6.48 -25.33 -26.18
CA GLY A 719 7.81 -25.94 -26.18
C GLY A 719 7.79 -27.40 -25.75
N ASN A 720 8.86 -28.13 -26.05
CA ASN A 720 9.02 -29.52 -25.63
C ASN A 720 9.41 -29.57 -24.14
N PRO A 721 8.67 -30.27 -23.26
CA PRO A 721 9.04 -30.36 -21.83
C PRO A 721 10.40 -31.04 -21.60
N ASP A 722 10.81 -31.93 -22.50
CA ASP A 722 12.07 -32.69 -22.42
C ASP A 722 13.24 -31.97 -23.12
N SER A 723 13.35 -30.64 -23.01
CA SER A 723 14.43 -29.86 -23.64
C SER A 723 14.72 -28.57 -22.88
N PRO A 724 16.01 -28.15 -22.78
CA PRO A 724 16.38 -26.88 -22.14
C PRO A 724 15.75 -25.71 -22.89
N ALA A 725 15.18 -24.77 -22.16
CA ALA A 725 14.33 -23.73 -22.72
C ALA A 725 15.12 -22.54 -23.27
N ASP A 726 14.87 -22.20 -24.54
CA ASP A 726 15.36 -20.98 -25.18
C ASP A 726 14.92 -19.73 -24.40
N PRO A 727 15.74 -18.66 -24.36
CA PRO A 727 15.40 -17.44 -23.63
C PRO A 727 14.29 -16.66 -24.31
N PHE A 728 13.45 -15.99 -23.51
CA PHE A 728 12.53 -14.98 -24.01
C PHE A 728 13.34 -13.79 -24.55
N VAL A 729 13.32 -13.59 -25.87
CA VAL A 729 14.10 -12.54 -26.55
C VAL A 729 13.28 -11.27 -26.74
N ILE A 730 13.46 -10.28 -25.86
CA ILE A 730 12.85 -8.97 -25.98
C ILE A 730 13.80 -8.04 -26.75
N ASN A 731 13.44 -7.63 -27.97
CA ASN A 731 14.20 -6.64 -28.75
C ASN A 731 13.47 -5.28 -28.72
N LEU A 732 14.17 -4.20 -28.35
CA LEU A 732 13.60 -2.88 -28.17
C LEU A 732 14.02 -1.94 -29.30
N GLN A 733 13.07 -1.61 -30.19
CA GLN A 733 13.25 -0.67 -31.29
C GLN A 733 12.07 0.33 -31.32
N PRO A 734 12.28 1.62 -31.01
CA PRO A 734 13.53 2.23 -30.53
C PRO A 734 13.99 1.67 -29.16
N ALA A 735 15.26 1.90 -28.82
CA ALA A 735 15.79 1.56 -27.50
C ALA A 735 15.07 2.36 -26.40
N VAL A 736 14.81 1.73 -25.27
CA VAL A 736 14.05 2.30 -24.15
C VAL A 736 15.01 2.78 -23.05
N MET A 737 14.79 3.99 -22.56
CA MET A 737 15.59 4.58 -21.50
C MET A 737 15.25 3.95 -20.14
N GLY A 738 16.22 3.36 -19.46
CA GLY A 738 16.00 2.77 -18.13
C GLY A 738 17.26 2.62 -17.28
N ARG A 739 17.06 2.63 -15.95
CA ARG A 739 17.99 2.12 -14.93
C ARG A 739 17.53 0.77 -14.39
N TRP A 740 16.22 0.55 -14.36
CA TRP A 740 15.58 -0.64 -13.81
C TRP A 740 15.00 -1.50 -14.93
N VAL A 741 15.16 -2.81 -14.80
CA VAL A 741 14.52 -3.83 -15.64
C VAL A 741 13.80 -4.80 -14.72
N THR A 742 12.48 -4.89 -14.86
CA THR A 742 11.62 -5.69 -13.98
C THR A 742 10.86 -6.73 -14.79
N VAL A 743 11.01 -8.00 -14.42
CA VAL A 743 10.22 -9.13 -14.94
C VAL A 743 9.13 -9.45 -13.92
N ARG A 744 7.90 -9.67 -14.36
CA ARG A 744 6.73 -9.79 -13.49
C ARG A 744 5.71 -10.80 -14.02
N ASN A 745 5.12 -11.58 -13.12
CA ASN A 745 3.88 -12.31 -13.39
C ASN A 745 2.63 -11.40 -13.25
N PHE A 746 1.69 -11.54 -14.17
CA PHE A 746 0.39 -10.85 -14.13
C PHE A 746 -0.77 -11.85 -14.25
N ASN A 747 -1.93 -11.49 -13.72
CA ASN A 747 -3.14 -12.33 -13.73
C ASN A 747 -2.91 -13.77 -13.26
N ALA A 748 -1.98 -13.98 -12.32
CA ALA A 748 -1.70 -15.30 -11.76
C ALA A 748 -2.95 -15.82 -11.05
N VAL A 749 -3.55 -16.88 -11.62
CA VAL A 749 -4.32 -17.82 -10.81
C VAL A 749 -3.37 -18.48 -9.80
N GLN A 750 -3.90 -18.99 -8.70
CA GLN A 750 -3.09 -19.42 -7.54
C GLN A 750 -1.94 -20.38 -7.92
N TYR A 751 -0.83 -20.29 -7.18
CA TYR A 751 0.36 -21.17 -7.27
C TYR A 751 1.34 -20.94 -8.46
N VAL A 752 1.38 -19.74 -9.04
CA VAL A 752 2.39 -19.38 -10.06
C VAL A 752 3.65 -18.78 -9.41
N TYR A 753 4.81 -19.38 -9.70
CA TYR A 753 6.13 -18.91 -9.24
C TYR A 753 6.92 -18.30 -10.40
N LEU A 754 7.60 -17.18 -10.16
CA LEU A 754 8.58 -16.64 -11.10
C LEU A 754 9.95 -17.25 -10.79
N VAL A 755 10.33 -18.26 -11.58
CA VAL A 755 11.63 -18.94 -11.49
C VAL A 755 12.45 -18.57 -12.73
N ILE A 756 13.53 -17.83 -12.52
CA ILE A 756 14.38 -17.28 -13.59
C ILE A 756 15.82 -17.72 -13.32
N ALA A 757 16.48 -18.25 -14.33
CA ALA A 757 17.90 -18.59 -14.26
C ALA A 757 18.78 -17.33 -14.39
N GLU A 758 18.57 -16.51 -15.43
CA GLU A 758 19.39 -15.33 -15.73
C GLU A 758 18.59 -14.26 -16.49
N ILE A 759 18.91 -12.99 -16.27
CA ILE A 759 18.39 -11.83 -17.02
C ILE A 759 19.57 -11.09 -17.66
N GLU A 760 19.70 -11.17 -18.97
CA GLU A 760 20.74 -10.44 -19.70
C GLU A 760 20.18 -9.13 -20.29
N VAL A 761 20.79 -8.00 -19.99
CA VAL A 761 20.34 -6.68 -20.46
C VAL A 761 21.41 -6.04 -21.34
N TYR A 762 21.03 -5.55 -22.53
CA TYR A 762 21.95 -5.04 -23.54
C TYR A 762 21.54 -3.65 -24.03
N GLY A 763 22.42 -2.66 -23.89
CA GLY A 763 22.16 -1.27 -24.24
C GLY A 763 23.42 -0.42 -24.32
N ASN A 764 23.24 0.87 -24.60
CA ASN A 764 24.33 1.84 -24.75
C ASN A 764 24.28 2.93 -23.68
N THR A 765 25.42 3.56 -23.40
CA THR A 765 25.45 4.76 -22.56
C THR A 765 24.89 5.94 -23.34
N ARG A 766 23.92 6.64 -22.76
CA ARG A 766 23.28 7.80 -23.39
C ARG A 766 24.28 8.93 -23.56
N LYS A 767 24.58 9.32 -24.80
CA LYS A 767 25.38 10.51 -25.08
C LYS A 767 24.57 11.76 -24.73
N SER A 768 25.09 12.60 -23.84
CA SER A 768 24.45 13.88 -23.52
C SER A 768 24.36 14.76 -24.78
N PRO A 769 23.24 15.48 -25.00
CA PRO A 769 23.28 16.69 -25.79
C PRO A 769 24.33 17.64 -25.20
N LEU A 770 25.15 18.25 -26.06
CA LEU A 770 26.05 19.32 -25.63
C LEU A 770 25.23 20.60 -25.38
N PRO A 771 25.53 21.39 -24.34
CA PRO A 771 24.89 22.69 -24.15
C PRO A 771 25.28 23.64 -25.30
N PRO A 772 24.39 24.57 -25.71
CA PRO A 772 24.71 25.54 -26.75
C PRO A 772 25.87 26.45 -26.32
N SER A 773 26.81 26.68 -27.23
CA SER A 773 28.02 27.47 -26.97
C SER A 773 27.73 28.97 -26.81
N PRO A 774 28.45 29.67 -25.92
CA PRO A 774 28.30 31.12 -25.75
C PRO A 774 28.82 31.90 -26.98
N PRO A 775 28.32 33.12 -27.22
CA PRO A 775 28.70 33.92 -28.38
C PRO A 775 30.17 34.38 -28.34
N PRO A 776 30.83 34.56 -29.51
CA PRO A 776 32.25 34.87 -29.59
C PRO A 776 32.60 36.27 -29.08
N ARG A 777 33.70 36.37 -28.33
CA ARG A 777 34.30 37.63 -27.86
C ARG A 777 35.37 38.12 -28.88
N PRO A 778 35.55 39.43 -29.10
CA PRO A 778 36.52 39.95 -30.06
C PRO A 778 37.99 39.58 -29.74
N PRO A 779 38.88 39.50 -30.75
CA PRO A 779 40.28 39.13 -30.58
C PRO A 779 41.10 40.22 -29.86
N ARG A 780 42.15 39.80 -29.15
CA ARG A 780 43.13 40.66 -28.46
C ARG A 780 44.49 40.58 -29.16
N PRO A 781 45.29 41.67 -29.27
CA PRO A 781 46.59 41.63 -29.94
C PRO A 781 47.64 40.76 -29.22
N SER A 782 48.58 40.22 -30.02
CA SER A 782 49.70 39.38 -29.58
C SER A 782 50.77 40.15 -28.78
N PRO A 783 51.46 39.49 -27.81
CA PRO A 783 52.61 40.06 -27.13
C PRO A 783 53.95 39.76 -27.84
N SER A 784 54.93 40.65 -27.67
CA SER A 784 56.35 40.42 -28.00
C SER A 784 57.11 39.77 -26.82
N PRO A 785 58.28 39.13 -27.05
CA PRO A 785 58.95 38.28 -26.05
C PRO A 785 59.88 39.04 -25.10
N GLN A 786 60.10 38.46 -23.91
CA GLN A 786 61.19 38.80 -22.97
C GLN A 786 61.85 37.52 -22.38
N PRO A 787 63.07 37.62 -21.79
CA PRO A 787 64.01 36.50 -21.69
C PRO A 787 63.80 35.54 -20.49
N PRO A 788 64.47 34.37 -20.47
CA PRO A 788 64.31 33.38 -19.42
C PRO A 788 65.07 33.72 -18.12
N SER A 789 64.58 33.15 -17.01
CA SER A 789 65.18 33.23 -15.66
C SER A 789 65.31 31.81 -15.04
N PRO A 790 66.20 31.60 -14.05
CA PRO A 790 66.83 30.30 -13.80
C PRO A 790 65.99 29.29 -12.98
N PRO A 791 66.33 27.98 -13.04
CA PRO A 791 65.56 26.93 -12.36
C PRO A 791 65.87 26.84 -10.85
N PRO A 792 64.84 26.77 -9.97
CA PRO A 792 65.00 26.42 -8.57
C PRO A 792 65.17 24.89 -8.36
N SER A 793 65.90 24.52 -7.31
CA SER A 793 66.15 23.13 -6.90
C SER A 793 64.91 22.47 -6.24
N PRO A 794 64.90 21.14 -6.01
CA PRO A 794 63.66 20.38 -5.81
C PRO A 794 62.96 20.68 -4.47
N ALA A 795 61.66 20.96 -4.57
CA ALA A 795 60.73 20.88 -3.44
C ALA A 795 60.56 19.41 -2.95
N PRO A 796 60.07 19.18 -1.73
CA PRO A 796 60.09 17.85 -1.12
C PRO A 796 59.38 16.76 -1.93
N ARG A 797 59.93 15.54 -1.87
CA ARG A 797 59.25 14.31 -2.32
C ARG A 797 57.83 14.30 -1.72
N PRO A 798 56.77 14.11 -2.52
CA PRO A 798 55.42 13.99 -1.97
C PRO A 798 55.38 12.83 -0.96
N PRO A 799 54.60 12.92 0.13
CA PRO A 799 54.46 11.81 1.05
C PRO A 799 54.08 10.56 0.25
N ARG A 800 54.82 9.47 0.48
CA ARG A 800 54.48 8.13 -0.02
C ARG A 800 52.99 7.92 0.26
N PRO A 801 52.17 7.44 -0.70
CA PRO A 801 50.75 7.22 -0.45
C PRO A 801 50.61 6.31 0.77
N THR A 802 50.25 6.90 1.89
CA THR A 802 49.96 6.19 3.12
C THR A 802 48.72 5.38 2.84
N THR A 803 48.79 4.07 3.09
CA THR A 803 47.60 3.22 3.22
C THR A 803 46.57 3.98 4.04
N VAL A 804 45.41 4.26 3.45
CA VAL A 804 44.33 5.00 4.10
C VAL A 804 43.90 4.17 5.29
N GLY A 805 44.30 4.57 6.49
CA GLY A 805 43.91 3.89 7.71
C GLY A 805 42.41 4.08 7.98
N ASN A 806 41.82 3.18 8.76
CA ASN A 806 40.46 3.35 9.26
C ASN A 806 40.33 4.71 9.95
N LEU A 807 39.49 5.59 9.39
CA LEU A 807 39.20 6.94 9.88
C LEU A 807 38.38 6.92 11.18
N ALA A 808 37.71 5.81 11.49
CA ALA A 808 36.95 5.59 12.72
C ALA A 808 37.82 5.04 13.87
N LEU A 809 39.00 4.47 13.59
CA LEU A 809 39.84 3.84 14.61
C LEU A 809 40.24 4.83 15.72
N GLY A 810 39.92 4.50 16.96
CA GLY A 810 40.18 5.33 18.14
C GLY A 810 39.36 6.63 18.20
N LYS A 811 38.24 6.72 17.48
CA LYS A 811 37.32 7.87 17.53
C LYS A 811 36.33 7.78 18.68
N VAL A 812 35.55 8.85 18.87
CA VAL A 812 34.43 8.85 19.80
C VAL A 812 33.21 8.26 19.11
N ALA A 813 32.66 7.22 19.71
CA ALA A 813 31.42 6.60 19.30
C ALA A 813 30.34 6.78 20.39
N TYR A 814 29.08 6.79 19.97
CA TYR A 814 27.88 7.03 20.77
C TYR A 814 26.81 5.99 20.44
N VAL A 815 25.90 5.73 21.36
CA VAL A 815 24.83 4.72 21.23
C VAL A 815 23.49 5.24 21.77
N SER A 816 22.39 4.71 21.23
CA SER A 816 21.01 5.02 21.62
C SER A 816 20.67 4.61 23.07
N SER A 817 21.29 3.54 23.58
CA SER A 817 21.22 3.13 24.98
C SER A 817 22.57 2.56 25.44
N LEU A 818 22.84 2.64 26.74
CA LEU A 818 24.09 2.15 27.33
C LEU A 818 23.87 0.78 28.02
N GLU A 819 24.60 -0.24 27.57
CA GLU A 819 24.83 -1.45 28.35
C GLU A 819 26.24 -1.43 28.96
N ASP A 820 26.34 -1.57 30.29
CA ASP A 820 27.58 -1.46 31.10
C ASP A 820 28.74 -2.42 30.73
N ARG A 821 28.57 -3.27 29.70
CA ARG A 821 29.56 -4.26 29.24
C ARG A 821 29.86 -4.23 27.74
N PHE A 822 29.13 -3.43 26.95
CA PHE A 822 29.24 -3.39 25.48
C PHE A 822 29.31 -1.94 24.99
N THR A 823 30.30 -1.21 25.49
CA THR A 823 30.50 0.23 25.30
C THR A 823 30.72 0.63 23.83
N ALA A 824 30.20 1.80 23.44
CA ALA A 824 30.31 2.35 22.08
C ALA A 824 31.74 2.36 21.49
N SER A 825 32.75 2.60 22.34
CA SER A 825 34.17 2.57 21.99
C SER A 825 34.65 1.25 21.38
N ASN A 826 33.94 0.15 21.64
CA ASN A 826 34.31 -1.18 21.18
C ASN A 826 34.15 -1.29 19.65
N ALA A 827 33.14 -0.61 19.07
CA ALA A 827 32.93 -0.61 17.61
C ALA A 827 33.93 0.25 16.82
N VAL A 828 34.99 0.73 17.47
CA VAL A 828 36.03 1.60 16.88
C VAL A 828 37.42 1.34 17.49
N ASP A 829 37.64 0.23 18.19
CA ASP A 829 38.92 -0.10 18.83
C ASP A 829 39.87 -0.90 17.92
N GLY A 830 39.38 -1.39 16.78
CA GLY A 830 40.13 -2.21 15.82
C GLY A 830 40.20 -3.69 16.16
N ASN A 831 39.39 -4.18 17.10
CA ASN A 831 39.40 -5.55 17.60
C ASN A 831 38.04 -6.24 17.41
N LEU A 832 37.93 -7.04 16.35
CA LEU A 832 36.73 -7.81 15.96
C LEU A 832 36.23 -8.81 17.03
N LEU A 833 36.98 -9.03 18.11
CA LEU A 833 36.59 -9.87 19.25
C LEU A 833 35.89 -9.08 20.37
N THR A 834 35.77 -7.76 20.26
CA THR A 834 34.88 -6.96 21.12
C THR A 834 33.57 -6.65 20.39
N SER A 835 32.61 -6.06 21.09
CA SER A 835 31.41 -5.52 20.47
C SER A 835 30.79 -4.38 21.29
N SER A 836 30.14 -3.47 20.57
CA SER A 836 29.20 -2.50 21.12
C SER A 836 27.78 -3.02 20.95
N SER A 837 26.93 -2.75 21.95
CA SER A 837 25.50 -3.07 21.96
C SER A 837 24.69 -1.79 22.19
N SER A 838 23.47 -1.75 21.66
CA SER A 838 22.49 -0.68 21.90
C SER A 838 21.07 -1.20 21.66
N GLY A 839 20.07 -0.61 22.31
CA GLY A 839 18.67 -1.03 22.26
C GLY A 839 18.12 -1.54 23.59
N GLY A 840 17.02 -2.30 23.52
CA GLY A 840 16.38 -2.97 24.66
C GLY A 840 14.88 -2.69 24.81
N PRO A 841 14.25 -3.10 25.93
CA PRO A 841 12.82 -2.88 26.19
C PRO A 841 12.45 -1.40 26.29
N GLY A 842 11.98 -0.82 25.18
CA GLY A 842 11.55 0.58 25.08
C GLY A 842 12.32 1.41 24.06
N ASP A 843 13.38 0.89 23.45
CA ASP A 843 14.06 1.51 22.30
C ASP A 843 13.48 0.94 20.98
N PRO A 844 12.80 1.75 20.14
CA PRO A 844 12.26 1.33 18.86
C PRO A 844 13.21 1.59 17.67
N ALA A 845 14.43 2.11 17.90
CA ALA A 845 15.30 2.64 16.86
C ALA A 845 16.81 2.52 17.17
N SER A 846 17.22 1.43 17.82
CA SER A 846 18.59 1.11 18.27
C SER A 846 19.67 1.56 17.26
N TRP A 847 20.56 2.45 17.68
CA TRP A 847 21.60 3.06 16.82
C TRP A 847 22.95 3.22 17.49
N LEU A 848 24.00 3.24 16.66
CA LEU A 848 25.39 3.51 17.01
C LEU A 848 25.98 4.52 16.01
N SER A 849 26.59 5.61 16.48
CA SER A 849 27.23 6.61 15.62
C SER A 849 28.67 6.93 16.00
N VAL A 850 29.51 7.22 15.01
CA VAL A 850 30.92 7.57 15.15
C VAL A 850 31.18 9.00 14.66
N ASP A 851 31.85 9.81 15.48
CA ASP A 851 32.38 11.12 15.10
C ASP A 851 33.82 10.99 14.57
N LEU A 852 34.01 11.18 13.27
CA LEU A 852 35.33 11.14 12.64
C LEU A 852 36.23 12.33 13.03
N GLY A 853 35.72 13.30 13.80
CA GLY A 853 36.46 14.46 14.31
C GLY A 853 36.81 15.52 13.24
N GLY A 854 36.17 15.44 12.07
CA GLY A 854 36.43 16.30 10.91
C GLY A 854 35.51 15.94 9.75
N VAL A 855 35.50 16.74 8.68
CA VAL A 855 34.70 16.46 7.48
C VAL A 855 35.57 15.77 6.41
N TRP A 856 35.11 14.62 5.95
CA TRP A 856 35.80 13.72 5.04
C TRP A 856 34.96 13.47 3.78
N ASP A 857 35.64 13.23 2.66
CA ASP A 857 35.00 12.67 1.46
C ASP A 857 35.10 11.14 1.57
N ILE A 858 34.04 10.51 2.12
CA ILE A 858 34.00 9.10 2.51
C ILE A 858 33.66 8.22 1.31
N SER A 859 34.52 7.24 1.05
CA SER A 859 34.52 6.40 -0.16
C SER A 859 34.18 4.93 0.07
N ARG A 860 34.36 4.43 1.29
CA ARG A 860 33.98 3.07 1.70
C ARG A 860 33.74 3.02 3.21
N ILE A 861 32.78 2.23 3.64
CA ILE A 861 32.52 1.86 5.04
C ILE A 861 32.48 0.33 5.11
N LEU A 862 33.01 -0.25 6.18
CA LEU A 862 32.80 -1.64 6.58
C LEU A 862 32.05 -1.64 7.92
N VAL A 863 31.07 -2.52 8.05
CA VAL A 863 30.43 -2.82 9.34
C VAL A 863 30.62 -4.30 9.61
N TRP A 864 31.27 -4.64 10.71
CA TRP A 864 31.52 -6.01 11.14
C TRP A 864 30.45 -6.46 12.15
N PRO A 865 29.67 -7.53 11.87
CA PRO A 865 28.78 -8.10 12.87
C PRO A 865 29.58 -8.85 13.95
N TYR A 866 29.09 -8.87 15.19
CA TYR A 866 29.70 -9.64 16.27
C TYR A 866 29.49 -11.16 16.05
N GLN A 867 30.58 -11.94 16.19
CA GLN A 867 30.62 -13.32 15.70
C GLN A 867 30.23 -14.36 16.77
N ASP A 868 30.57 -14.15 18.05
CA ASP A 868 30.37 -15.16 19.11
C ASP A 868 28.89 -15.45 19.42
N CYS A 869 28.03 -14.45 19.29
CA CYS A 869 26.58 -14.59 19.39
C CYS A 869 25.87 -13.40 18.75
N CYS A 870 24.54 -13.45 18.74
CA CYS A 870 23.71 -12.25 18.79
C CYS A 870 23.73 -11.36 17.52
N TRP A 871 24.45 -11.73 16.47
CA TRP A 871 24.32 -11.17 15.12
C TRP A 871 22.87 -11.17 14.62
N TYR A 872 22.07 -12.16 15.06
CA TYR A 872 20.67 -12.29 14.67
C TYR A 872 19.80 -11.11 15.15
N ASN A 873 20.28 -10.26 16.06
CA ASN A 873 19.60 -9.02 16.45
C ASN A 873 19.85 -7.85 15.48
N ASN A 874 20.81 -7.97 14.55
CA ASN A 874 21.03 -7.00 13.47
C ASN A 874 20.01 -7.18 12.34
N GLU A 875 18.73 -7.34 12.70
CA GLU A 875 17.62 -7.39 11.77
C GLU A 875 17.34 -5.98 11.23
N ASN A 876 17.33 -5.84 9.90
CA ASN A 876 17.00 -4.60 9.22
C ASN A 876 17.95 -3.43 9.56
N MET A 877 19.23 -3.52 9.16
CA MET A 877 20.21 -2.43 9.35
C MET A 877 20.20 -1.40 8.22
N GLU A 878 20.34 -0.12 8.56
CA GLU A 878 20.64 0.98 7.63
C GLU A 878 21.79 1.87 8.12
N VAL A 879 22.56 2.43 7.17
CA VAL A 879 23.74 3.25 7.43
C VAL A 879 23.60 4.63 6.82
N HIS A 880 23.80 5.65 7.65
CA HIS A 880 23.72 7.07 7.31
C HIS A 880 25.09 7.76 7.42
N VAL A 881 25.32 8.74 6.56
CA VAL A 881 26.55 9.55 6.51
C VAL A 881 26.19 11.02 6.36
N GLY A 882 26.75 11.91 7.17
CA GLY A 882 26.52 13.34 6.99
C GLY A 882 27.19 14.24 8.03
N LEU A 883 26.61 15.43 8.21
CA LEU A 883 27.17 16.50 9.04
C LEU A 883 26.43 16.73 10.36
N GLN A 884 25.20 16.21 10.50
CA GLN A 884 24.39 16.40 11.72
C GLN A 884 24.93 15.55 12.86
N ASN A 885 25.00 16.19 14.03
CA ASN A 885 25.52 15.65 15.28
C ASN A 885 24.64 14.53 15.82
N ILE A 886 25.18 13.31 15.98
CA ILE A 886 24.47 12.16 16.56
C ILE A 886 25.22 11.70 17.81
N SER A 887 25.10 12.48 18.88
CA SER A 887 25.89 12.36 20.12
C SER A 887 25.10 11.85 21.33
N SER A 888 23.77 11.90 21.24
CA SER A 888 22.85 11.71 22.35
C SER A 888 21.52 11.14 21.85
N VAL A 889 20.72 10.56 22.75
CA VAL A 889 19.42 9.94 22.40
C VAL A 889 18.45 10.96 21.79
N ASP A 890 18.54 12.24 22.18
CA ASP A 890 17.73 13.32 21.61
C ASP A 890 18.05 13.59 20.13
N ASP A 891 19.28 13.29 19.68
CA ASP A 891 19.72 13.43 18.29
C ASP A 891 19.13 12.34 17.36
N THR A 892 18.39 11.35 17.86
CA THR A 892 17.88 10.19 17.08
C THR A 892 17.11 10.58 15.82
N TYR A 893 16.37 11.68 15.85
CA TYR A 893 15.63 12.17 14.67
C TYR A 893 16.54 12.75 13.59
N ALA A 894 17.65 13.40 13.98
CA ALA A 894 18.61 14.02 13.07
C ALA A 894 19.43 13.00 12.25
N ILE A 895 19.38 11.71 12.61
CA ILE A 895 19.97 10.63 11.79
C ILE A 895 19.35 10.63 10.38
N ARG A 896 18.06 10.98 10.25
CA ARG A 896 17.36 11.08 8.96
C ARG A 896 17.80 12.26 8.10
N ASP A 897 18.41 13.29 8.70
CA ASP A 897 18.97 14.44 7.97
C ASP A 897 20.38 14.13 7.43
N ASN A 898 21.06 13.13 8.00
CA ASN A 898 22.26 12.53 7.42
C ASN A 898 21.85 11.57 6.27
N GLN A 899 22.60 11.60 5.16
CA GLN A 899 22.26 10.86 3.96
C GLN A 899 22.28 9.35 4.22
N LEU A 900 21.15 8.66 3.97
CA LEU A 900 21.11 7.20 3.87
C LEU A 900 22.02 6.74 2.71
N VAL A 901 23.02 5.92 3.00
CA VAL A 901 23.99 5.42 2.00
C VAL A 901 23.90 3.92 1.74
N TRP A 902 23.34 3.14 2.67
CA TRP A 902 23.17 1.70 2.53
C TRP A 902 22.05 1.19 3.44
N LYS A 903 21.38 0.11 3.04
CA LYS A 903 20.23 -0.48 3.73
C LYS A 903 20.10 -1.96 3.38
N GLN A 904 19.78 -2.78 4.38
CA GLN A 904 19.48 -4.21 4.23
C GLN A 904 18.18 -4.53 4.98
N ASN A 905 17.27 -5.27 4.34
CA ASN A 905 16.09 -5.84 4.99
C ASN A 905 16.40 -7.26 5.48
N GLY A 906 15.79 -7.69 6.59
CA GLY A 906 15.98 -9.02 7.18
C GLY A 906 17.26 -9.16 8.01
N ASN A 907 17.51 -10.38 8.51
CA ASN A 907 18.66 -10.72 9.35
C ASN A 907 19.98 -10.71 8.54
N THR A 908 21.10 -10.41 9.20
CA THR A 908 22.44 -10.58 8.62
C THR A 908 22.73 -12.07 8.36
N PRO A 909 23.24 -12.49 7.19
CA PRO A 909 23.61 -13.89 6.96
C PRO A 909 24.76 -14.33 7.87
N GLY A 910 24.47 -15.20 8.84
CA GLY A 910 25.47 -15.80 9.73
C GLY A 910 25.40 -17.32 9.72
N ASN A 911 26.46 -17.96 9.24
CA ASN A 911 26.70 -19.38 9.52
C ASN A 911 27.48 -19.46 10.85
N PRO A 912 27.03 -20.21 11.88
CA PRO A 912 27.78 -20.34 13.13
C PRO A 912 29.21 -20.90 12.97
N ASP A 913 29.52 -21.58 11.86
CA ASP A 913 30.81 -22.24 11.62
C ASP A 913 31.79 -21.44 10.71
N SER A 914 31.57 -20.15 10.46
CA SER A 914 32.47 -19.33 9.63
C SER A 914 32.55 -17.88 10.11
N PRO A 915 33.75 -17.24 10.11
CA PRO A 915 33.84 -15.79 10.32
C PRO A 915 33.05 -15.07 9.23
N ALA A 916 32.15 -14.18 9.64
CA ALA A 916 31.31 -13.43 8.72
C ALA A 916 32.08 -12.28 8.07
N ASP A 917 31.99 -12.17 6.75
CA ASP A 917 32.50 -11.03 5.99
C ASP A 917 31.80 -9.71 6.41
N PRO A 918 32.48 -8.57 6.34
CA PRO A 918 31.90 -7.28 6.69
C PRO A 918 30.91 -6.79 5.64
N PHE A 919 29.94 -5.99 6.04
CA PHE A 919 29.06 -5.27 5.11
C PHE A 919 29.86 -4.21 4.35
N VAL A 920 30.27 -4.54 3.11
CA VAL A 920 31.11 -3.67 2.28
C VAL A 920 30.30 -2.60 1.58
N ILE A 921 30.25 -1.41 2.17
CA ILE A 921 29.53 -0.24 1.66
C ILE A 921 30.49 0.61 0.84
N ASN A 922 30.42 0.55 -0.50
CA ASN A 922 31.27 1.36 -1.39
C ASN A 922 30.51 2.60 -1.89
N LEU A 923 31.07 3.79 -1.67
CA LEU A 923 30.41 5.07 -1.97
C LEU A 923 31.05 5.72 -3.21
N GLN A 924 30.33 5.66 -4.34
CA GLN A 924 30.73 6.30 -5.60
C GLN A 924 29.55 7.08 -6.22
N PRO A 925 29.59 8.43 -6.25
CA PRO A 925 30.64 9.30 -5.72
C PRO A 925 30.79 9.18 -4.19
N ALA A 926 31.97 9.59 -3.68
CA ALA A 926 32.22 9.67 -2.25
C ALA A 926 31.24 10.65 -1.58
N VAL A 927 30.76 10.29 -0.38
CA VAL A 927 29.78 11.08 0.37
C VAL A 927 30.50 11.93 1.40
N MET A 928 30.15 13.22 1.46
CA MET A 928 30.72 14.16 2.43
C MET A 928 30.11 13.91 3.82
N GLY A 929 30.94 13.59 4.81
CA GLY A 929 30.47 13.35 6.17
C GLY A 929 31.51 13.61 7.26
N ARG A 930 31.02 13.89 8.47
CA ARG A 930 31.73 13.83 9.75
C ARG A 930 31.21 12.67 10.61
N TRP A 931 29.92 12.38 10.48
CA TRP A 931 29.22 11.36 11.25
C TRP A 931 28.90 10.16 10.35
N VAL A 932 29.14 8.97 10.87
CA VAL A 932 28.70 7.69 10.32
C VAL A 932 27.80 7.04 11.36
N THR A 933 26.59 6.64 10.99
CA THR A 933 25.60 6.08 11.91
C THR A 933 25.04 4.78 11.35
N VAL A 934 25.08 3.71 12.15
CA VAL A 934 24.40 2.43 11.88
C VAL A 934 23.16 2.37 12.77
N ARG A 935 22.02 1.92 12.25
CA ARG A 935 20.80 1.73 13.05
C ARG A 935 19.94 0.58 12.54
N ASN A 936 19.19 -0.05 13.44
CA ASN A 936 18.08 -0.92 13.04
C ASN A 936 16.86 -0.06 12.64
N PHE A 937 16.11 -0.47 11.63
CA PHE A 937 14.86 0.17 11.21
C PHE A 937 13.72 -0.86 11.14
N ASN A 938 12.48 -0.43 11.39
CA ASN A 938 11.30 -1.32 11.45
C ASN A 938 11.47 -2.52 12.42
N GLY A 939 12.38 -2.42 13.39
CA GLY A 939 12.69 -3.50 14.31
C GLY A 939 11.49 -3.90 15.15
N ILE A 940 11.40 -5.20 15.46
CA ILE A 940 10.53 -5.68 16.52
C ILE A 940 10.99 -5.00 17.82
N PRO A 941 10.10 -4.52 18.71
CA PRO A 941 10.52 -4.12 20.05
C PRO A 941 11.32 -5.26 20.72
N TYR A 942 12.25 -4.90 21.60
CA TYR A 942 13.19 -5.81 22.29
C TYR A 942 14.44 -6.28 21.50
N VAL A 943 14.72 -5.72 20.31
CA VAL A 943 15.89 -6.11 19.48
C VAL A 943 17.08 -5.13 19.65
N TYR A 944 18.29 -5.68 19.79
CA TYR A 944 19.55 -4.93 19.99
C TYR A 944 20.36 -4.77 18.69
N LEU A 945 20.98 -3.62 18.48
CA LEU A 945 22.02 -3.45 17.45
C LEU A 945 23.37 -3.83 18.06
N VAL A 946 24.03 -4.87 17.53
CA VAL A 946 25.27 -5.45 18.08
C VAL A 946 26.37 -5.51 17.02
N ILE A 947 27.33 -4.59 17.10
CA ILE A 947 28.39 -4.37 16.09
C ILE A 947 29.76 -4.64 16.72
N ALA A 948 30.63 -5.37 16.00
CA ALA A 948 32.01 -5.63 16.44
C ALA A 948 32.93 -4.43 16.19
N GLU A 949 32.97 -3.93 14.96
CA GLU A 949 33.85 -2.83 14.52
C GLU A 949 33.20 -2.11 13.31
N ILE A 950 33.44 -0.81 13.19
CA ILE A 950 33.09 0.01 12.03
C ILE A 950 34.36 0.61 11.44
N GLU A 951 34.67 0.27 10.20
CA GLU A 951 35.79 0.87 9.48
C GLU A 951 35.31 1.90 8.46
N VAL A 952 35.95 3.07 8.42
CA VAL A 952 35.58 4.17 7.51
C VAL A 952 36.79 4.61 6.70
N TYR A 953 36.65 4.69 5.38
CA TYR A 953 37.74 4.98 4.44
C TYR A 953 37.38 6.13 3.51
N GLY A 954 38.18 7.18 3.53
CA GLY A 954 37.94 8.41 2.76
C GLY A 954 39.17 9.30 2.67
N ASN A 955 39.02 10.46 2.04
CA ASN A 955 40.09 11.43 1.84
C ASN A 955 39.83 12.73 2.61
N THR A 956 40.90 13.40 3.06
CA THR A 956 40.83 14.77 3.59
C THR A 956 40.44 15.74 2.48
N ARG A 957 39.34 16.47 2.64
CA ARG A 957 38.88 17.47 1.68
C ARG A 957 39.77 18.72 1.72
N LYS A 958 40.47 19.03 0.63
CA LYS A 958 41.24 20.29 0.51
C LYS A 958 40.29 21.46 0.28
N SER A 959 40.13 22.32 1.29
CA SER A 959 39.17 23.44 1.27
C SER A 959 39.59 24.58 0.33
N PRO A 960 38.68 25.09 -0.53
CA PRO A 960 38.62 26.50 -0.84
C PRO A 960 37.79 27.22 0.24
N LEU A 961 38.42 28.08 1.04
CA LEU A 961 37.73 28.90 2.04
C LEU A 961 36.96 30.05 1.37
N PRO A 962 35.70 30.34 1.77
CA PRO A 962 35.10 31.65 1.56
C PRO A 962 35.85 32.72 2.37
N PRO A 963 35.89 33.99 1.92
CA PRO A 963 36.48 35.07 2.71
C PRO A 963 35.74 35.28 4.02
N SER A 964 36.48 35.34 5.13
CA SER A 964 35.96 35.68 6.45
C SER A 964 35.64 37.18 6.52
N HIS A 965 34.36 37.55 6.48
CA HIS A 965 33.93 38.88 6.90
C HIS A 965 33.97 38.98 8.43
N HIS A 966 34.95 39.74 8.94
CA HIS A 966 34.92 40.20 10.34
C HIS A 966 33.75 41.17 10.56
N PRO A 967 33.12 41.17 11.74
CA PRO A 967 32.15 42.19 12.10
C PRO A 967 32.86 43.53 12.38
N HIS A 968 32.42 44.59 11.72
CA HIS A 968 32.68 45.96 12.18
C HIS A 968 31.52 46.41 13.08
N PRO A 969 31.80 47.00 14.27
CA PRO A 969 30.75 47.40 15.20
C PRO A 969 30.27 48.84 14.97
N VAL A 970 29.00 48.98 14.54
CA VAL A 970 28.04 50.02 14.98
C VAL A 970 26.67 49.37 15.01
#